data_AF-A0A2V9UXB4-F1
#
_entry.id   AF-A0A2V9UXB4-F1
#
_cell.length_a   1.000
_cell.length_b   1.000
_cell.length_c   1.000
_cell.angle_alpha   90.00
_cell.angle_beta   90.00
_cell.angle_gamma   90.00
#
_symmetry.space_group_name_H-M   'P 1'
#
loop_
_entity.id
_entity.type
_entity.pdbx_description
1 polymer ?
#
loop_
_entity_poly.entity_id
_entity_poly.type
_entity_poly.pdbx_seq_one_letter_code
_entity_poly.pdbx_strand_id
1 'polypeptide(L)'
;MHFHARHLGIAASMLFLAGLGTQLAPAEKEKPPGAMDAHRQAVHALNRLTFGPRPGDVQRVARMGVGTWIELQLHPEKIDDSALRARLDPFRTLRMDQRELVENFPPNQVIRQVANGKADLPSDATKRAVYEAQVRRYEDRQDRQEIAGKSPASPDPGMASPEGGKAMADDTDRPDRDEDRLFANRKIKELLDLAPDQRLKEILKMSADDQHAFVIALKGAREDALLKGMNSEQRETVMSLRNPEKVVIGELMQAKLLRAIYSERQLDEVMTDFWFNHFNVFINKGNDRLLVTSYERDAIRPHALGKFEDLLVATAQSSAMLFYLDNWLSVGPESDVGLGIATRGRKKGRNRYPQSRPAKGKGKQANGLNENYGRELMELHTLSVNGGYSQKDVTEVAKVFTGWTIEQPKNGGAFRFDPRMHEPGEKIVLGHKIKENGEKEGIEVLRMLARHPKTAHFISQKLAVRFVSDDPPSTLVDRMTQTFLKKHGDIREVLRTMFSSLEFWAPESYRAKVKTPLEFVVSAVRASGAQVDDARSLLGTLNTMGMMPYSMQPPTGYSMKANAWVNSSALIGRMNFALGLASGKVRGVSVNSGELASGAENAQQALAALENSLLAGDVSKQTHETINQQLDDPKISERKLDDASHPPNTAAIAGLIMGSPEFQRR
;
A
#
# COMPACT_ATOMS: atom_id res chain seq x y z
N MET A 1 -57.46 65.66 50.21
CA MET A 1 -56.22 65.86 49.41
C MET A 1 -55.53 64.50 49.23
N HIS A 2 -55.39 64.11 47.95
CA HIS A 2 -54.54 63.09 47.29
C HIS A 2 -54.38 61.62 47.75
N PHE A 3 -55.14 60.75 47.05
CA PHE A 3 -54.80 59.54 46.24
C PHE A 3 -53.83 58.41 46.70
N HIS A 4 -54.41 57.19 46.81
CA HIS A 4 -54.07 55.84 46.24
C HIS A 4 -52.63 55.27 46.34
N ALA A 5 -52.35 53.97 46.48
CA ALA A 5 -53.12 52.74 46.75
C ALA A 5 -52.14 51.56 47.04
N ARG A 6 -52.48 50.75 48.06
CA ARG A 6 -52.35 49.29 48.31
C ARG A 6 -51.24 48.43 47.68
N HIS A 7 -50.66 47.54 48.52
CA HIS A 7 -50.66 46.08 48.31
C HIS A 7 -50.61 45.28 49.65
N LEU A 8 -51.62 44.41 49.86
CA LEU A 8 -51.72 43.28 50.81
C LEU A 8 -50.91 42.09 50.22
N GLY A 9 -50.44 41.05 50.93
CA GLY A 9 -50.65 40.60 52.31
C GLY A 9 -50.41 39.07 52.40
N ILE A 10 -49.48 38.67 53.28
CA ILE A 10 -49.50 37.57 54.27
C ILE A 10 -49.71 36.09 53.84
N ALA A 11 -48.64 35.32 54.09
CA ALA A 11 -48.45 33.95 54.65
C ALA A 11 -49.64 33.00 54.93
N ALA A 12 -49.46 31.68 54.69
CA ALA A 12 -48.99 30.69 55.68
C ALA A 12 -49.34 29.21 55.34
N SER A 13 -48.42 28.31 55.69
CA SER A 13 -48.59 26.92 56.21
C SER A 13 -48.84 25.70 55.30
N MET A 14 -48.15 24.62 55.69
CA MET A 14 -48.01 23.27 55.11
C MET A 14 -49.31 22.43 55.09
N LEU A 15 -49.43 21.52 54.11
CA LEU A 15 -50.12 20.22 54.23
C LEU A 15 -49.71 19.23 53.12
N PHE A 16 -49.57 17.97 53.51
CA PHE A 16 -49.33 16.77 52.70
C PHE A 16 -50.44 16.50 51.68
N LEU A 17 -50.10 15.99 50.47
CA LEU A 17 -50.91 14.97 49.79
C LEU A 17 -50.17 14.27 48.64
N ALA A 18 -50.25 12.95 48.67
CA ALA A 18 -49.73 12.03 47.68
C ALA A 18 -50.70 11.85 46.49
N GLY A 19 -50.11 11.65 45.30
CA GLY A 19 -50.59 10.70 44.30
C GLY A 19 -51.82 11.04 43.47
N LEU A 20 -51.60 11.50 42.24
CA LEU A 20 -52.30 10.98 41.06
C LEU A 20 -51.38 11.17 39.84
N GLY A 21 -50.87 10.04 39.33
CA GLY A 21 -50.00 10.01 38.17
C GLY A 21 -50.77 10.18 36.87
N THR A 22 -50.39 11.16 36.08
CA THR A 22 -50.61 11.18 34.63
C THR A 22 -49.28 10.80 33.98
N GLN A 23 -49.26 9.65 33.29
CA GLN A 23 -48.17 9.25 32.42
C GLN A 23 -48.08 10.25 31.26
N LEU A 24 -47.18 11.21 31.36
CA LEU A 24 -46.64 11.92 30.20
C LEU A 24 -45.70 10.96 29.49
N ALA A 25 -46.11 10.47 28.32
CA ALA A 25 -45.19 9.83 27.39
C ALA A 25 -44.01 10.79 27.11
N PRO A 26 -42.76 10.31 27.06
CA PRO A 26 -41.64 11.17 26.72
C PRO A 26 -41.82 11.64 25.27
N ALA A 27 -41.85 12.96 25.08
CA ALA A 27 -41.79 13.57 23.75
C ALA A 27 -40.53 13.06 23.04
N GLU A 28 -40.69 12.39 21.90
CA GLU A 28 -39.59 12.15 20.98
C GLU A 28 -38.95 13.49 20.63
N LYS A 29 -37.67 13.67 20.98
CA LYS A 29 -36.88 14.78 20.45
C LYS A 29 -36.85 14.62 18.94
N GLU A 30 -37.57 15.48 18.21
CA GLU A 30 -37.47 15.56 16.76
C GLU A 30 -35.99 15.73 16.37
N LYS A 31 -35.50 14.83 15.52
CA LYS A 31 -34.13 14.90 14.99
C LYS A 31 -33.99 16.20 14.19
N PRO A 32 -32.86 16.93 14.34
CA PRO A 32 -32.65 18.14 13.54
C PRO A 32 -32.74 17.81 12.04
N PRO A 33 -33.40 18.65 11.25
CA PRO A 33 -33.56 18.42 9.82
C PRO A 33 -32.19 18.27 9.15
N GLY A 34 -31.96 17.12 8.51
CA GLY A 34 -30.69 16.79 7.83
C GLY A 34 -29.78 15.79 8.56
N ALA A 35 -30.05 15.40 9.81
CA ALA A 35 -29.26 14.37 10.48
C ALA A 35 -29.43 12.99 9.81
N MET A 36 -28.32 12.30 9.55
CA MET A 36 -28.34 10.94 9.01
C MET A 36 -29.12 9.99 9.92
N ASP A 37 -29.95 9.13 9.34
CA ASP A 37 -30.49 7.98 10.06
C ASP A 37 -29.40 6.93 10.36
N ALA A 38 -29.72 5.94 11.20
CA ALA A 38 -28.76 4.94 11.64
C ALA A 38 -28.22 4.07 10.48
N HIS A 39 -29.04 3.82 9.46
CA HIS A 39 -28.63 3.05 8.28
C HIS A 39 -27.64 3.85 7.44
N ARG A 40 -27.95 5.12 7.15
CA ARG A 40 -27.06 6.03 6.42
C ARG A 40 -25.77 6.31 7.19
N GLN A 41 -25.81 6.41 8.52
CA GLN A 41 -24.60 6.49 9.35
C GLN A 41 -23.72 5.25 9.21
N ALA A 42 -24.31 4.04 9.23
CA ALA A 42 -23.55 2.81 9.02
C ALA A 42 -22.93 2.74 7.62
N VAL A 43 -23.67 3.13 6.58
CA VAL A 43 -23.16 3.23 5.20
C VAL A 43 -22.01 4.24 5.12
N HIS A 44 -22.15 5.41 5.72
CA HIS A 44 -21.12 6.44 5.75
C HIS A 44 -19.85 5.94 6.46
N ALA A 45 -19.99 5.38 7.66
CA ALA A 45 -18.88 4.85 8.44
C ALA A 45 -18.13 3.75 7.68
N LEU A 46 -18.84 2.78 7.11
CA LEU A 46 -18.24 1.69 6.34
C LEU A 46 -17.50 2.23 5.11
N ASN A 47 -18.07 3.17 4.37
CA ASN A 47 -17.42 3.75 3.20
C ASN A 47 -16.19 4.60 3.54
N ARG A 48 -16.15 5.25 4.71
CA ARG A 48 -15.03 6.12 5.12
C ARG A 48 -13.92 5.38 5.85
N LEU A 49 -14.25 4.44 6.73
CA LEU A 49 -13.29 3.74 7.60
C LEU A 49 -12.83 2.39 7.03
N THR A 50 -13.43 1.91 5.93
CA THR A 50 -13.08 0.64 5.30
C THR A 50 -12.87 0.82 3.79
N PHE A 51 -12.57 -0.26 3.09
CA PHE A 51 -12.58 -0.28 1.61
C PHE A 51 -13.99 -0.49 1.02
N GLY A 52 -15.05 -0.34 1.81
CA GLY A 52 -16.44 -0.49 1.41
C GLY A 52 -17.13 -1.66 2.13
N PRO A 53 -18.48 -1.64 2.23
CA PRO A 53 -19.23 -2.71 2.86
C PRO A 53 -19.23 -3.99 2.02
N ARG A 54 -19.24 -5.15 2.69
CA ARG A 54 -19.66 -6.43 2.11
C ARG A 54 -21.18 -6.64 2.33
N PRO A 55 -21.82 -7.59 1.62
CA PRO A 55 -23.18 -8.00 1.92
C PRO A 55 -23.37 -8.28 3.43
N GLY A 56 -24.37 -7.64 4.04
CA GLY A 56 -24.67 -7.78 5.47
C GLY A 56 -23.89 -6.85 6.42
N ASP A 57 -22.82 -6.18 5.98
CA ASP A 57 -22.01 -5.31 6.85
C ASP A 57 -22.82 -4.12 7.39
N VAL A 58 -23.61 -3.48 6.54
CA VAL A 58 -24.42 -2.31 6.92
C VAL A 58 -25.42 -2.68 8.02
N GLN A 59 -26.13 -3.79 7.84
CA GLN A 59 -27.11 -4.28 8.82
C GLN A 59 -26.44 -4.67 10.14
N ARG A 60 -25.25 -5.30 10.07
CA ARG A 60 -24.48 -5.68 11.25
C ARG A 60 -24.02 -4.45 12.04
N VAL A 61 -23.47 -3.44 11.36
CA VAL A 61 -23.00 -2.20 12.00
C VAL A 61 -24.17 -1.39 12.56
N ALA A 62 -25.27 -1.26 11.81
CA ALA A 62 -26.47 -0.57 12.29
C ALA A 62 -27.03 -1.24 13.57
N ARG A 63 -27.05 -2.58 13.62
CA ARG A 63 -27.50 -3.35 14.80
C ARG A 63 -26.54 -3.22 15.99
N MET A 64 -25.23 -3.21 15.74
CA MET A 64 -24.20 -3.03 16.78
C MET A 64 -24.20 -1.61 17.36
N GLY A 65 -24.61 -0.63 16.56
CA GLY A 65 -24.40 0.79 16.81
C GLY A 65 -23.06 1.26 16.23
N VAL A 66 -23.11 2.29 15.40
CA VAL A 66 -21.96 2.79 14.64
C VAL A 66 -20.81 3.23 15.56
N GLY A 67 -21.11 3.91 16.67
CA GLY A 67 -20.09 4.33 17.64
C GLY A 67 -19.34 3.14 18.26
N THR A 68 -20.06 2.11 18.70
CA THR A 68 -19.47 0.87 19.22
C THR A 68 -18.59 0.17 18.19
N TRP A 69 -19.04 0.13 16.93
CA TRP A 69 -18.27 -0.45 15.84
C TRP A 69 -16.99 0.36 15.54
N ILE A 70 -17.05 1.69 15.55
CA ILE A 70 -15.86 2.56 15.38
C ILE A 70 -14.85 2.31 16.50
N GLU A 71 -15.31 2.21 17.74
CA GLU A 71 -14.42 1.90 18.88
C GLU A 71 -13.76 0.54 18.73
N LEU A 72 -14.47 -0.47 18.23
CA LEU A 72 -13.89 -1.77 17.92
C LEU A 72 -12.80 -1.64 16.83
N GLN A 73 -13.05 -0.87 15.77
CA GLN A 73 -12.09 -0.64 14.68
C GLN A 73 -10.83 0.15 15.12
N LEU A 74 -10.96 1.04 16.10
CA LEU A 74 -9.83 1.72 16.73
C LEU A 74 -8.95 0.78 17.57
N HIS A 75 -9.43 -0.43 17.86
CA HIS A 75 -8.76 -1.46 18.65
C HIS A 75 -8.64 -2.78 17.87
N PRO A 76 -7.87 -2.82 16.77
CA PRO A 76 -7.79 -3.99 15.90
C PRO A 76 -7.29 -5.25 16.62
N GLU A 77 -6.55 -5.12 17.71
CA GLU A 77 -6.13 -6.23 18.56
C GLU A 77 -7.30 -7.03 19.16
N LYS A 78 -8.49 -6.43 19.24
CA LYS A 78 -9.72 -7.06 19.74
C LYS A 78 -10.54 -7.76 18.64
N ILE A 79 -10.14 -7.62 17.38
CA ILE A 79 -10.84 -8.19 16.23
C ILE A 79 -10.10 -9.45 15.80
N ASP A 80 -10.81 -10.58 15.75
CA ASP A 80 -10.25 -11.80 15.17
C ASP A 80 -10.09 -11.63 13.65
N ASP A 81 -8.90 -12.00 13.17
CA ASP A 81 -8.54 -11.94 11.75
C ASP A 81 -7.86 -13.25 11.31
N SER A 82 -8.19 -14.35 12.01
CA SER A 82 -7.69 -15.69 11.73
C SER A 82 -7.98 -16.17 10.31
N ALA A 83 -9.17 -15.84 9.77
CA ALA A 83 -9.55 -16.17 8.40
C ALA A 83 -8.65 -15.49 7.36
N LEU A 84 -8.28 -14.22 7.57
CA LEU A 84 -7.32 -13.54 6.70
C LEU A 84 -5.93 -14.16 6.81
N ARG A 85 -5.48 -14.50 8.03
CA ARG A 85 -4.19 -15.16 8.24
C ARG A 85 -4.08 -16.45 7.42
N ALA A 86 -5.12 -17.30 7.48
CA ALA A 86 -5.17 -18.53 6.68
C ALA A 86 -5.08 -18.27 5.17
N ARG A 87 -5.64 -17.14 4.67
CA ARG A 87 -5.52 -16.74 3.26
C ARG A 87 -4.12 -16.25 2.88
N LEU A 88 -3.35 -15.72 3.84
CA LEU A 88 -1.98 -15.24 3.63
C LEU A 88 -0.92 -16.31 3.91
N ASP A 89 -1.28 -17.40 4.58
CA ASP A 89 -0.37 -18.50 4.89
C ASP A 89 0.37 -19.10 3.68
N PRO A 90 -0.18 -19.09 2.45
CA PRO A 90 0.57 -19.51 1.28
C PRO A 90 1.73 -18.58 0.88
N PHE A 91 1.74 -17.32 1.31
CA PHE A 91 2.79 -16.35 0.96
C PHE A 91 3.89 -16.37 2.02
N ARG A 92 4.93 -17.21 1.82
CA ARG A 92 6.01 -17.36 2.81
C ARG A 92 6.87 -16.11 2.88
N THR A 93 7.06 -15.40 1.76
CA THR A 93 7.92 -14.23 1.66
C THR A 93 7.54 -13.11 2.64
N LEU A 94 6.27 -13.02 3.04
CA LEU A 94 5.78 -12.04 4.01
C LEU A 94 6.38 -12.23 5.42
N ARG A 95 6.85 -13.43 5.75
CA ARG A 95 7.36 -13.80 7.09
C ARG A 95 8.89 -13.90 7.13
N MET A 96 9.55 -13.89 5.97
CA MET A 96 11.00 -13.96 5.88
C MET A 96 11.65 -12.64 6.32
N ASP A 97 12.82 -12.71 6.94
CA ASP A 97 13.65 -11.53 7.14
C ASP A 97 14.38 -11.11 5.85
N GLN A 98 15.06 -9.96 5.87
CA GLN A 98 15.73 -9.42 4.69
C GLN A 98 16.87 -10.31 4.17
N ARG A 99 17.61 -10.99 5.07
CA ARG A 99 18.71 -11.88 4.66
C ARG A 99 18.14 -13.16 4.06
N GLU A 100 17.14 -13.73 4.70
CA GLU A 100 16.42 -14.89 4.20
C GLU A 100 15.79 -14.62 2.82
N LEU A 101 15.19 -13.43 2.62
CA LEU A 101 14.69 -13.02 1.30
C LEU A 101 15.80 -12.96 0.26
N VAL A 102 16.96 -12.37 0.57
CA VAL A 102 18.08 -12.29 -0.37
C VAL A 102 18.65 -13.67 -0.70
N GLU A 103 18.70 -14.59 0.27
CA GLU A 103 19.20 -15.95 0.04
C GLU A 103 18.24 -16.82 -0.78
N ASN A 104 16.93 -16.68 -0.59
CA ASN A 104 15.93 -17.46 -1.33
C ASN A 104 15.57 -16.81 -2.67
N PHE A 105 15.66 -15.49 -2.76
CA PHE A 105 15.25 -14.67 -3.90
C PHE A 105 16.35 -13.67 -4.28
N PRO A 106 17.50 -14.14 -4.81
CA PRO A 106 18.68 -13.31 -4.99
C PRO A 106 18.44 -12.13 -5.94
N PRO A 107 18.74 -10.89 -5.52
CA PRO A 107 18.65 -9.72 -6.40
C PRO A 107 19.76 -9.76 -7.46
N ASN A 108 19.56 -9.04 -8.57
CA ASN A 108 20.52 -9.00 -9.69
C ASN A 108 21.97 -8.66 -9.27
N GLN A 109 22.14 -7.88 -8.20
CA GLN A 109 23.45 -7.52 -7.69
C GLN A 109 24.21 -8.69 -7.04
N VAL A 110 23.51 -9.56 -6.32
CA VAL A 110 24.08 -10.78 -5.71
C VAL A 110 24.44 -11.77 -6.82
N ILE A 111 23.54 -11.95 -7.80
CA ILE A 111 23.81 -12.80 -8.98
C ILE A 111 25.06 -12.32 -9.72
N ARG A 112 25.23 -11.00 -9.90
CA ARG A 112 26.46 -10.44 -10.50
C ARG A 112 27.70 -10.77 -9.67
N GLN A 113 27.63 -10.78 -8.33
CA GLN A 113 28.78 -11.13 -7.50
C GLN A 113 29.16 -12.61 -7.67
N VAL A 114 28.18 -13.50 -7.71
CA VAL A 114 28.39 -14.93 -7.93
C VAL A 114 28.98 -15.20 -9.32
N ALA A 115 28.40 -14.63 -10.38
CA ALA A 115 28.90 -14.77 -11.75
C ALA A 115 30.35 -14.29 -11.91
N ASN A 116 30.78 -13.28 -11.13
CA ASN A 116 32.14 -12.75 -11.15
C ASN A 116 33.10 -13.45 -10.16
N GLY A 117 32.69 -14.57 -9.54
CA GLY A 117 33.50 -15.30 -8.55
C GLY A 117 33.77 -14.54 -7.25
N LYS A 118 32.95 -13.54 -6.93
CA LYS A 118 33.06 -12.71 -5.70
C LYS A 118 32.19 -13.21 -4.55
N ALA A 119 31.33 -14.18 -4.80
CA ALA A 119 30.48 -14.84 -3.83
C ALA A 119 30.26 -16.29 -4.28
N ASP A 120 30.12 -17.21 -3.32
CA ASP A 120 29.92 -18.62 -3.59
C ASP A 120 28.45 -18.94 -3.86
N LEU A 121 28.21 -20.04 -4.58
CA LEU A 121 26.87 -20.60 -4.74
C LEU A 121 26.36 -21.17 -3.40
N PRO A 122 25.05 -21.06 -3.11
CA PRO A 122 24.44 -21.70 -1.95
C PRO A 122 24.69 -23.21 -1.91
N SER A 123 24.79 -23.78 -0.69
CA SER A 123 24.96 -25.22 -0.51
C SER A 123 23.68 -26.02 -0.81
N ASP A 124 22.53 -25.46 -0.47
CA ASP A 124 21.21 -26.02 -0.72
C ASP A 124 20.93 -26.19 -2.22
N ALA A 125 20.42 -27.36 -2.62
CA ALA A 125 20.23 -27.71 -4.03
C ALA A 125 19.17 -26.84 -4.72
N THR A 126 18.09 -26.51 -4.01
CA THR A 126 16.98 -25.71 -4.55
C THR A 126 17.41 -24.27 -4.77
N LYS A 127 18.07 -23.66 -3.76
CA LYS A 127 18.65 -22.32 -3.89
C LYS A 127 19.73 -22.29 -4.97
N ARG A 128 20.63 -23.28 -5.01
CA ARG A 128 21.69 -23.38 -6.03
C ARG A 128 21.11 -23.34 -7.43
N ALA A 129 20.07 -24.12 -7.73
CA ALA A 129 19.44 -24.11 -9.04
C ALA A 129 18.88 -22.73 -9.44
N VAL A 130 18.26 -22.00 -8.50
CA VAL A 130 17.80 -20.63 -8.73
C VAL A 130 18.98 -19.70 -9.06
N TYR A 131 20.07 -19.79 -8.31
CA TYR A 131 21.27 -18.99 -8.55
C TYR A 131 21.91 -19.31 -9.90
N GLU A 132 22.10 -20.58 -10.24
CA GLU A 132 22.66 -21.03 -11.51
C GLU A 132 21.81 -20.55 -12.70
N ALA A 133 20.48 -20.71 -12.61
CA ALA A 133 19.57 -20.20 -13.63
C ALA A 133 19.67 -18.68 -13.81
N GLN A 134 19.81 -17.91 -12.71
CA GLN A 134 19.96 -16.45 -12.83
C GLN A 134 21.35 -16.03 -13.31
N VAL A 135 22.42 -16.74 -12.93
CA VAL A 135 23.79 -16.49 -13.43
C VAL A 135 23.83 -16.70 -14.93
N ARG A 136 23.27 -17.81 -15.43
CA ARG A 136 23.19 -18.08 -16.87
C ARG A 136 22.47 -16.96 -17.63
N ARG A 137 21.33 -16.49 -17.10
CA ARG A 137 20.59 -15.36 -17.69
C ARG A 137 21.34 -14.03 -17.63
N TYR A 138 22.22 -13.86 -16.66
CA TYR A 138 23.08 -12.69 -16.59
C TYR A 138 24.17 -12.77 -17.66
N GLU A 139 24.83 -13.92 -17.82
CA GLU A 139 25.83 -14.20 -18.86
C GLU A 139 25.24 -14.02 -20.26
N ASP A 140 24.08 -14.63 -20.54
CA ASP A 140 23.35 -14.49 -21.81
C ASP A 140 23.07 -13.02 -22.17
N ARG A 141 22.77 -12.18 -21.17
CA ARG A 141 22.55 -10.74 -21.37
C ARG A 141 23.86 -10.00 -21.67
N GLN A 142 24.97 -10.42 -21.07
CA GLN A 142 26.28 -9.85 -21.38
C GLN A 142 26.72 -10.21 -22.79
N ASP A 143 26.60 -11.49 -23.19
CA ASP A 143 26.93 -11.97 -24.52
C ASP A 143 26.15 -11.21 -25.60
N ARG A 144 24.83 -11.03 -25.40
CA ARG A 144 23.98 -10.24 -26.31
C ARG A 144 24.44 -8.77 -26.40
N GLN A 145 24.84 -8.17 -25.28
CA GLN A 145 25.35 -6.79 -25.28
C GLN A 145 26.70 -6.67 -25.98
N GLU A 146 27.58 -7.66 -25.85
CA GLU A 146 28.85 -7.70 -26.58
C GLU A 146 28.67 -7.90 -28.08
N ILE A 147 27.72 -8.76 -28.50
CA ILE A 147 27.38 -8.96 -29.91
C ILE A 147 26.80 -7.67 -30.49
N ALA A 148 25.84 -7.04 -29.80
CA ALA A 148 25.24 -5.77 -30.24
C ALA A 148 26.25 -4.61 -30.26
N GLY A 149 27.20 -4.58 -29.31
CA GLY A 149 28.26 -3.56 -29.24
C GLY A 149 29.38 -3.71 -30.28
N LYS A 150 29.45 -4.84 -31.00
CA LYS A 150 30.40 -5.10 -32.09
C LYS A 150 29.87 -4.69 -33.48
N SER A 151 28.62 -4.24 -33.60
CA SER A 151 28.06 -3.67 -34.84
C SER A 151 28.52 -2.21 -35.02
N PRO A 152 28.83 -1.73 -36.25
CA PRO A 152 29.31 -0.36 -36.46
C PRO A 152 28.22 0.66 -36.13
N ALA A 153 28.52 1.59 -35.24
CA ALA A 153 27.61 2.60 -34.71
C ALA A 153 27.17 3.66 -35.75
N SER A 154 25.98 4.23 -35.53
CA SER A 154 25.67 5.62 -35.88
C SER A 154 25.37 6.42 -34.59
N PRO A 155 25.71 7.72 -34.53
CA PRO A 155 25.80 8.46 -33.28
C PRO A 155 24.53 9.28 -32.97
N ASP A 156 24.15 9.38 -31.69
CA ASP A 156 24.05 10.65 -30.93
C ASP A 156 23.67 10.37 -29.45
N PRO A 157 24.42 10.84 -28.42
CA PRO A 157 24.06 10.67 -27.02
C PRO A 157 23.48 11.97 -26.44
N GLY A 158 22.16 12.10 -26.45
CA GLY A 158 21.44 13.18 -25.77
C GLY A 158 20.07 12.71 -25.28
N MET A 159 19.78 12.95 -23.99
CA MET A 159 18.52 12.67 -23.27
C MET A 159 18.35 11.23 -22.73
N ALA A 160 18.87 10.99 -21.52
CA ALA A 160 18.48 9.84 -20.72
C ALA A 160 17.20 10.17 -19.92
N SER A 161 16.06 9.72 -20.43
CA SER A 161 14.80 9.62 -19.67
C SER A 161 14.83 8.37 -18.77
N PRO A 162 14.37 8.43 -17.51
CA PRO A 162 14.21 7.26 -16.67
C PRO A 162 12.82 6.64 -16.88
N GLU A 163 12.55 6.11 -18.08
CA GLU A 163 11.41 5.22 -18.28
C GLU A 163 11.82 3.78 -17.98
N GLY A 164 11.18 3.22 -16.93
CA GLY A 164 11.10 1.80 -16.68
C GLY A 164 10.38 1.13 -17.85
N GLY A 165 11.15 0.74 -18.84
CA GLY A 165 10.67 0.17 -20.08
C GLY A 165 11.80 -0.13 -21.04
N LYS A 166 12.91 -0.72 -20.57
CA LYS A 166 13.65 -1.60 -21.49
C LYS A 166 12.72 -2.77 -21.77
N ALA A 167 11.96 -2.64 -22.85
CA ALA A 167 11.45 -3.78 -23.59
C ALA A 167 12.55 -4.84 -23.56
N MET A 168 12.18 -6.08 -23.22
CA MET A 168 13.00 -7.21 -23.63
C MET A 168 13.34 -6.92 -25.09
N ALA A 169 14.62 -6.73 -25.41
CA ALA A 169 15.04 -6.69 -26.80
C ALA A 169 14.38 -7.91 -27.44
N ASP A 170 13.63 -7.67 -28.51
CA ASP A 170 12.77 -8.67 -29.12
C ASP A 170 13.55 -9.97 -29.27
N ASP A 171 12.96 -11.06 -28.77
CA ASP A 171 13.58 -12.37 -28.59
C ASP A 171 13.64 -13.14 -29.93
N THR A 172 13.75 -12.42 -31.05
CA THR A 172 13.47 -12.88 -32.40
C THR A 172 14.68 -13.40 -33.18
N ASP A 173 15.91 -13.20 -32.69
CA ASP A 173 17.15 -13.45 -33.45
C ASP A 173 17.99 -14.67 -32.99
N ARG A 174 17.45 -15.64 -32.24
CA ARG A 174 18.17 -16.89 -31.90
C ARG A 174 17.90 -18.02 -32.91
N PRO A 175 18.95 -18.67 -33.49
CA PRO A 175 18.80 -19.83 -34.38
C PRO A 175 18.09 -21.03 -33.74
N ASP A 176 18.27 -21.25 -32.42
CA ASP A 176 17.82 -22.46 -31.72
C ASP A 176 16.41 -22.36 -31.10
N ARG A 177 15.67 -21.27 -31.41
CA ARG A 177 14.40 -20.94 -30.73
C ARG A 177 13.32 -21.99 -30.94
N ASP A 178 13.26 -22.60 -32.12
CA ASP A 178 12.26 -23.62 -32.42
C ASP A 178 12.55 -24.93 -31.68
N GLU A 179 13.82 -25.29 -31.52
CA GLU A 179 14.24 -26.44 -30.71
C GLU A 179 13.94 -26.21 -29.22
N ASP A 180 14.30 -25.04 -28.68
CA ASP A 180 14.00 -24.66 -27.30
C ASP A 180 12.49 -24.69 -27.01
N ARG A 181 11.68 -24.17 -27.95
CA ARG A 181 10.21 -24.18 -27.81
C ARG A 181 9.65 -25.59 -27.90
N LEU A 182 10.16 -26.43 -28.79
CA LEU A 182 9.73 -27.83 -28.92
C LEU A 182 10.10 -28.62 -27.67
N PHE A 183 11.33 -28.46 -27.17
CA PHE A 183 11.79 -29.03 -25.91
C PHE A 183 10.88 -28.61 -24.77
N ALA A 184 10.70 -27.30 -24.55
CA ALA A 184 9.91 -26.78 -23.45
C ALA A 184 8.44 -27.25 -23.52
N ASN A 185 7.84 -27.24 -24.70
CA ASN A 185 6.47 -27.73 -24.91
C ASN A 185 6.32 -29.23 -24.61
N ARG A 186 7.28 -30.05 -25.05
CA ARG A 186 7.29 -31.49 -24.75
C ARG A 186 7.45 -31.70 -23.25
N LYS A 187 8.40 -30.99 -22.64
CA LYS A 187 8.73 -31.15 -21.22
C LYS A 187 7.61 -30.71 -20.29
N ILE A 188 6.88 -29.63 -20.62
CA ILE A 188 5.68 -29.22 -19.88
C ILE A 188 4.65 -30.36 -19.86
N LYS A 189 4.40 -31.03 -21.00
CA LYS A 189 3.44 -32.15 -21.05
C LYS A 189 3.89 -33.32 -20.17
N GLU A 190 5.15 -33.74 -20.30
CA GLU A 190 5.72 -34.82 -19.47
C GLU A 190 5.60 -34.53 -17.97
N LEU A 191 5.87 -33.28 -17.55
CA LEU A 191 5.78 -32.90 -16.15
C LEU A 191 4.33 -32.90 -15.64
N LEU A 192 3.35 -32.53 -16.48
CA LEU A 192 1.95 -32.53 -16.06
C LEU A 192 1.42 -33.94 -15.73
N ASP A 193 2.02 -34.98 -16.32
CA ASP A 193 1.70 -36.38 -16.04
C ASP A 193 2.31 -36.89 -14.71
N LEU A 194 3.23 -36.14 -14.10
CA LEU A 194 3.84 -36.47 -12.82
C LEU A 194 3.07 -35.89 -11.64
N ALA A 195 3.22 -36.50 -10.47
CA ALA A 195 2.75 -35.92 -9.20
C ALA A 195 3.56 -34.65 -8.84
N PRO A 196 2.98 -33.66 -8.13
CA PRO A 196 3.59 -32.35 -7.88
C PRO A 196 5.03 -32.40 -7.33
N ASP A 197 5.31 -33.31 -6.39
CA ASP A 197 6.64 -33.45 -5.80
C ASP A 197 7.69 -34.00 -6.78
N GLN A 198 7.29 -34.86 -7.72
CA GLN A 198 8.17 -35.31 -8.80
C GLN A 198 8.44 -34.21 -9.82
N ARG A 199 7.46 -33.32 -10.08
CA ARG A 199 7.62 -32.23 -11.06
C ARG A 199 8.80 -31.34 -10.72
N LEU A 200 8.91 -30.89 -9.46
CA LEU A 200 10.02 -30.04 -9.06
C LEU A 200 11.36 -30.77 -9.19
N LYS A 201 11.45 -32.03 -8.76
CA LYS A 201 12.68 -32.82 -8.88
C LYS A 201 13.15 -32.92 -10.33
N GLU A 202 12.24 -33.14 -11.27
CA GLU A 202 12.58 -33.21 -12.69
C GLU A 202 12.97 -31.84 -13.26
N ILE A 203 12.36 -30.74 -12.80
CA ILE A 203 12.78 -29.38 -13.16
C ILE A 203 14.21 -29.10 -12.68
N LEU A 204 14.54 -29.47 -11.44
CA LEU A 204 15.86 -29.22 -10.86
C LEU A 204 16.98 -30.06 -11.50
N LYS A 205 16.65 -31.16 -12.20
CA LYS A 205 17.62 -31.98 -12.95
C LYS A 205 17.97 -31.43 -14.34
N MET A 206 17.14 -30.53 -14.87
CA MET A 206 17.40 -29.91 -16.17
C MET A 206 18.67 -29.05 -16.11
N SER A 207 19.36 -28.91 -17.25
CA SER A 207 20.46 -27.95 -17.37
C SER A 207 19.95 -26.51 -17.16
N ALA A 208 20.84 -25.56 -16.86
CA ALA A 208 20.44 -24.16 -16.70
C ALA A 208 19.81 -23.57 -17.99
N ASP A 209 20.27 -24.03 -19.16
CA ASP A 209 19.71 -23.66 -20.47
C ASP A 209 18.31 -24.22 -20.67
N ASP A 210 18.12 -25.51 -20.40
CA ASP A 210 16.80 -26.16 -20.47
C ASP A 210 15.80 -25.54 -19.49
N GLN A 211 16.23 -25.24 -18.26
CA GLN A 211 15.41 -24.54 -17.28
C GLN A 211 15.01 -23.16 -17.80
N HIS A 212 15.94 -22.43 -18.43
CA HIS A 212 15.68 -21.11 -18.99
C HIS A 212 14.62 -21.17 -20.10
N ALA A 213 14.78 -22.07 -21.07
CA ALA A 213 13.81 -22.30 -22.13
C ALA A 213 12.44 -22.72 -21.57
N PHE A 214 12.43 -23.65 -20.61
CA PHE A 214 11.24 -24.14 -19.95
C PHE A 214 10.44 -23.02 -19.27
N VAL A 215 11.07 -22.20 -18.43
CA VAL A 215 10.35 -21.16 -17.67
C VAL A 215 9.89 -19.98 -18.53
N ILE A 216 10.52 -19.74 -19.68
CA ILE A 216 10.04 -18.77 -20.67
C ILE A 216 8.73 -19.26 -21.31
N ALA A 217 8.64 -20.56 -21.62
CA ALA A 217 7.44 -21.17 -22.20
C ALA A 217 6.29 -21.34 -21.18
N LEU A 218 6.61 -21.33 -19.88
CA LEU A 218 5.65 -21.47 -18.80
C LEU A 218 4.90 -20.15 -18.54
N LYS A 219 3.72 -20.00 -19.17
CA LYS A 219 2.85 -18.83 -19.03
C LYS A 219 1.37 -19.22 -19.00
N GLY A 220 0.54 -18.39 -18.38
CA GLY A 220 -0.92 -18.52 -18.38
C GLY A 220 -1.39 -19.88 -17.85
N ALA A 221 -2.34 -20.51 -18.55
CA ALA A 221 -2.94 -21.78 -18.14
C ALA A 221 -1.93 -22.92 -17.93
N ARG A 222 -0.80 -22.92 -18.65
CA ARG A 222 0.26 -23.93 -18.46
C ARG A 222 0.98 -23.76 -17.13
N GLU A 223 1.22 -22.51 -16.72
CA GLU A 223 1.79 -22.17 -15.43
C GLU A 223 0.88 -22.67 -14.31
N ASP A 224 -0.42 -22.37 -14.39
CA ASP A 224 -1.38 -22.80 -13.36
C ASP A 224 -1.49 -24.32 -13.27
N ALA A 225 -1.54 -25.01 -14.41
CA ALA A 225 -1.62 -26.48 -14.45
C ALA A 225 -0.38 -27.13 -13.83
N LEU A 226 0.82 -26.59 -14.11
CA LEU A 226 2.07 -27.10 -13.55
C LEU A 226 2.11 -26.90 -12.03
N LEU A 227 1.76 -25.70 -11.57
CA LEU A 227 1.81 -25.34 -10.14
C LEU A 227 0.68 -25.97 -9.32
N LYS A 228 -0.36 -26.50 -9.96
CA LYS A 228 -1.49 -27.13 -9.26
C LYS A 228 -1.00 -28.31 -8.42
N GLY A 229 -1.32 -28.28 -7.13
CA GLY A 229 -0.94 -29.31 -6.15
C GLY A 229 0.45 -29.15 -5.55
N MET A 230 1.25 -28.18 -6.01
CA MET A 230 2.52 -27.83 -5.35
C MET A 230 2.26 -27.01 -4.07
N ASN A 231 3.10 -27.22 -3.05
CA ASN A 231 3.11 -26.37 -1.86
C ASN A 231 3.75 -24.99 -2.17
N SER A 232 3.66 -24.03 -1.23
CA SER A 232 4.15 -22.66 -1.44
C SER A 232 5.62 -22.59 -1.85
N GLU A 233 6.49 -23.34 -1.17
CA GLU A 233 7.94 -23.32 -1.45
C GLU A 233 8.27 -23.84 -2.84
N GLN A 234 7.58 -24.89 -3.27
CA GLN A 234 7.74 -25.46 -4.60
C GLN A 234 7.29 -24.47 -5.66
N ARG A 235 6.17 -23.76 -5.43
CA ARG A 235 5.66 -22.73 -6.36
C ARG A 235 6.62 -21.55 -6.45
N GLU A 236 7.07 -21.05 -5.30
CA GLU A 236 8.06 -19.98 -5.18
C GLU A 236 9.35 -20.36 -5.93
N THR A 237 9.87 -21.58 -5.73
CA THR A 237 11.07 -22.09 -6.40
C THR A 237 10.93 -22.08 -7.93
N VAL A 238 9.86 -22.69 -8.46
CA VAL A 238 9.63 -22.75 -9.91
C VAL A 238 9.51 -21.34 -10.51
N MET A 239 8.83 -20.43 -9.80
CA MET A 239 8.70 -19.04 -10.24
C MET A 239 10.03 -18.26 -10.15
N SER A 240 10.86 -18.56 -9.15
CA SER A 240 12.18 -17.95 -8.94
C SER A 240 13.18 -18.30 -10.04
N LEU A 241 13.09 -19.49 -10.65
CA LEU A 241 13.88 -19.81 -11.84
C LEU A 241 13.67 -18.77 -12.96
N ARG A 242 12.46 -18.20 -13.08
CA ARG A 242 12.16 -17.13 -14.05
C ARG A 242 12.51 -15.75 -13.54
N ASN A 243 12.15 -15.39 -12.31
CA ASN A 243 12.42 -14.07 -11.75
C ASN A 243 12.18 -14.09 -10.23
N PRO A 244 13.25 -14.22 -9.41
CA PRO A 244 13.09 -14.33 -7.96
C PRO A 244 12.47 -13.07 -7.33
N GLU A 245 12.91 -11.87 -7.75
CA GLU A 245 12.38 -10.61 -7.23
C GLU A 245 10.87 -10.45 -7.50
N LYS A 246 10.37 -10.93 -8.64
CA LYS A 246 8.93 -10.88 -8.96
C LYS A 246 8.08 -11.77 -8.07
N VAL A 247 8.63 -12.83 -7.48
CA VAL A 247 7.89 -13.68 -6.52
C VAL A 247 7.57 -12.85 -5.28
N VAL A 248 8.60 -12.24 -4.68
CA VAL A 248 8.47 -11.42 -3.48
C VAL A 248 7.53 -10.23 -3.70
N ILE A 249 7.72 -9.49 -4.80
CA ILE A 249 6.87 -8.35 -5.15
C ILE A 249 5.41 -8.80 -5.38
N GLY A 250 5.23 -9.90 -6.12
CA GLY A 250 3.91 -10.42 -6.46
C GLY A 250 3.13 -10.89 -5.24
N GLU A 251 3.78 -11.56 -4.29
CA GLU A 251 3.15 -11.97 -3.02
C GLU A 251 2.80 -10.77 -2.15
N LEU A 252 3.69 -9.79 -2.01
CA LEU A 252 3.41 -8.56 -1.24
C LEU A 252 2.19 -7.81 -1.80
N MET A 253 2.13 -7.61 -3.12
CA MET A 253 1.03 -6.92 -3.77
C MET A 253 -0.29 -7.68 -3.68
N GLN A 254 -0.28 -9.00 -3.84
CA GLN A 254 -1.48 -9.81 -3.65
C GLN A 254 -1.94 -9.76 -2.19
N ALA A 255 -1.01 -9.87 -1.23
CA ALA A 255 -1.32 -9.76 0.19
C ALA A 255 -1.99 -8.43 0.53
N LYS A 256 -1.53 -7.30 -0.05
CA LYS A 256 -2.20 -6.00 0.12
C LYS A 256 -3.67 -6.05 -0.27
N LEU A 257 -3.99 -6.62 -1.43
CA LEU A 257 -5.37 -6.75 -1.89
C LEU A 257 -6.18 -7.70 -1.00
N LEU A 258 -5.64 -8.87 -0.66
CA LEU A 258 -6.34 -9.83 0.20
C LEU A 258 -6.65 -9.23 1.57
N ARG A 259 -5.73 -8.46 2.16
CA ARG A 259 -5.98 -7.75 3.43
C ARG A 259 -7.08 -6.71 3.29
N ALA A 260 -7.02 -5.86 2.26
CA ALA A 260 -8.06 -4.87 1.98
C ALA A 260 -9.44 -5.53 1.74
N ILE A 261 -9.48 -6.68 1.06
CA ILE A 261 -10.71 -7.41 0.70
C ILE A 261 -11.28 -8.19 1.90
N TYR A 262 -10.45 -8.90 2.67
CA TYR A 262 -10.91 -9.91 3.63
C TYR A 262 -10.73 -9.56 5.10
N SER A 263 -9.86 -8.62 5.46
CA SER A 263 -9.64 -8.30 6.87
C SER A 263 -10.90 -7.78 7.53
N GLU A 264 -11.16 -8.20 8.77
CA GLU A 264 -12.16 -7.56 9.64
C GLU A 264 -11.61 -6.28 10.31
N ARG A 265 -10.28 -6.10 10.32
CA ARG A 265 -9.55 -4.94 10.86
C ARG A 265 -9.43 -3.83 9.81
N GLN A 266 -10.56 -3.45 9.21
CA GLN A 266 -10.58 -2.57 8.04
C GLN A 266 -9.94 -1.20 8.27
N LEU A 267 -10.15 -0.58 9.43
CA LEU A 267 -9.51 0.71 9.73
C LEU A 267 -7.98 0.58 9.80
N ASP A 268 -7.47 -0.52 10.34
CA ASP A 268 -6.02 -0.80 10.40
C ASP A 268 -5.41 -0.94 9.00
N GLU A 269 -6.12 -1.59 8.08
CA GLU A 269 -5.70 -1.71 6.68
C GLU A 269 -5.75 -0.38 5.92
N VAL A 270 -6.79 0.42 6.16
CA VAL A 270 -6.90 1.78 5.60
C VAL A 270 -5.77 2.67 6.12
N MET A 271 -5.46 2.59 7.40
CA MET A 271 -4.39 3.39 8.01
C MET A 271 -3.00 2.91 7.58
N THR A 272 -2.80 1.60 7.43
CA THR A 272 -1.56 1.04 6.86
C THR A 272 -1.34 1.56 5.44
N ASP A 273 -2.38 1.58 4.59
CA ASP A 273 -2.30 2.15 3.23
C ASP A 273 -1.99 3.65 3.26
N PHE A 274 -2.67 4.40 4.12
CA PHE A 274 -2.44 5.83 4.31
C PHE A 274 -0.99 6.13 4.70
N TRP A 275 -0.43 5.40 5.67
CA TRP A 275 0.92 5.62 6.15
C TRP A 275 1.98 5.16 5.17
N PHE A 276 1.79 4.04 4.49
CA PHE A 276 2.69 3.65 3.40
C PHE A 276 2.73 4.74 2.33
N ASN A 277 1.57 5.28 1.96
CA ASN A 277 1.48 6.36 0.98
C ASN A 277 2.11 7.68 1.47
N HIS A 278 2.03 7.96 2.77
CA HIS A 278 2.67 9.13 3.39
C HIS A 278 4.20 9.00 3.42
N PHE A 279 4.72 7.83 3.77
CA PHE A 279 6.15 7.50 3.80
C PHE A 279 6.50 6.61 2.60
N ASN A 280 6.20 7.10 1.40
CA ASN A 280 6.25 6.29 0.18
C ASN A 280 7.67 5.79 -0.11
N VAL A 281 7.79 4.49 -0.40
CA VAL A 281 9.00 3.86 -0.94
C VAL A 281 8.66 3.20 -2.26
N PHE A 282 9.40 3.56 -3.31
CA PHE A 282 9.21 2.98 -4.65
C PHE A 282 9.85 1.58 -4.74
N ILE A 283 9.01 0.55 -4.81
CA ILE A 283 9.45 -0.86 -4.78
C ILE A 283 10.43 -1.23 -5.89
N ASN A 284 10.46 -0.49 -7.01
CA ASN A 284 11.32 -0.80 -8.14
C ASN A 284 12.69 -0.11 -8.10
N LYS A 285 13.02 0.64 -7.03
CA LYS A 285 14.36 1.20 -6.85
C LYS A 285 15.34 0.13 -6.34
N GLY A 286 16.11 -0.48 -7.24
CA GLY A 286 17.19 -1.41 -6.88
C GLY A 286 16.74 -2.52 -5.90
N ASN A 287 17.32 -2.51 -4.70
CA ASN A 287 17.10 -3.51 -3.64
C ASN A 287 15.77 -3.33 -2.89
N ASP A 288 15.06 -2.21 -3.06
CA ASP A 288 13.73 -2.00 -2.44
C ASP A 288 12.71 -3.08 -2.85
N ARG A 289 12.96 -3.77 -3.98
CA ARG A 289 12.20 -4.96 -4.41
C ARG A 289 12.07 -6.03 -3.33
N LEU A 290 13.06 -6.14 -2.45
CA LEU A 290 13.08 -7.08 -1.32
C LEU A 290 12.86 -6.38 0.02
N LEU A 291 13.22 -5.11 0.15
CA LEU A 291 13.15 -4.40 1.44
C LEU A 291 11.73 -3.95 1.79
N VAL A 292 10.87 -3.67 0.80
CA VAL A 292 9.52 -3.12 1.04
C VAL A 292 8.62 -4.08 1.83
N THR A 293 8.79 -5.40 1.67
CA THR A 293 8.04 -6.40 2.44
C THR A 293 8.24 -6.23 3.95
N SER A 294 9.51 -6.18 4.39
CA SER A 294 9.84 -5.92 5.80
C SER A 294 9.47 -4.50 6.22
N TYR A 295 9.57 -3.51 5.33
CA TYR A 295 9.21 -2.13 5.63
C TYR A 295 7.73 -1.99 6.01
N GLU A 296 6.81 -2.54 5.20
CA GLU A 296 5.38 -2.51 5.56
C GLU A 296 5.13 -3.31 6.85
N ARG A 297 5.69 -4.51 6.96
CA ARG A 297 5.44 -5.43 8.08
C ARG A 297 5.95 -4.90 9.41
N ASP A 298 7.16 -4.34 9.44
CA ASP A 298 7.90 -4.05 10.67
C ASP A 298 7.88 -2.56 11.03
N ALA A 299 7.84 -1.67 10.03
CA ALA A 299 7.84 -0.22 10.29
C ALA A 299 6.44 0.40 10.23
N ILE A 300 5.61 0.04 9.23
CA ILE A 300 4.31 0.69 9.03
C ILE A 300 3.21 0.05 9.88
N ARG A 301 2.91 -1.22 9.66
CA ARG A 301 1.75 -1.92 10.26
C ARG A 301 1.69 -1.85 11.78
N PRO A 302 2.79 -2.09 12.55
CA PRO A 302 2.72 -2.09 14.00
C PRO A 302 2.37 -0.72 14.60
N HIS A 303 2.56 0.35 13.83
CA HIS A 303 2.38 1.72 14.27
C HIS A 303 1.19 2.44 13.61
N ALA A 304 0.37 1.74 12.82
CA ALA A 304 -0.67 2.36 12.00
C ALA A 304 -1.71 3.19 12.79
N LEU A 305 -2.03 2.75 14.01
CA LEU A 305 -2.90 3.47 14.97
C LEU A 305 -2.13 3.92 16.23
N GLY A 306 -0.81 3.85 16.21
CA GLY A 306 0.07 4.14 17.34
C GLY A 306 0.42 5.62 17.48
N LYS A 307 1.58 5.91 18.06
CA LYS A 307 2.12 7.27 18.12
C LYS A 307 2.88 7.60 16.83
N PHE A 308 2.70 8.82 16.34
CA PHE A 308 3.39 9.31 15.16
C PHE A 308 4.92 9.32 15.31
N GLU A 309 5.44 9.64 16.51
CA GLU A 309 6.89 9.60 16.79
C GLU A 309 7.47 8.19 16.55
N ASP A 310 6.78 7.14 17.03
CA ASP A 310 7.25 5.76 16.89
C ASP A 310 7.24 5.32 15.43
N LEU A 311 6.18 5.67 14.68
CA LEU A 311 6.11 5.43 13.24
C LEU A 311 7.23 6.17 12.50
N LEU A 312 7.46 7.44 12.82
CA LEU A 312 8.49 8.27 12.18
C LEU A 312 9.91 7.71 12.42
N VAL A 313 10.20 7.23 13.64
CA VAL A 313 11.47 6.58 13.95
C VAL A 313 11.61 5.26 13.21
N ALA A 314 10.56 4.43 13.21
CA ALA A 314 10.59 3.14 12.53
C ALA A 314 10.80 3.28 11.02
N THR A 315 10.20 4.30 10.38
CA THR A 315 10.42 4.56 8.96
C THR A 315 11.81 5.13 8.69
N ALA A 316 12.31 6.04 9.53
CA ALA A 316 13.65 6.61 9.41
C ALA A 316 14.79 5.57 9.52
N GLN A 317 14.61 4.55 10.37
CA GLN A 317 15.56 3.46 10.55
C GLN A 317 15.32 2.27 9.62
N SER A 318 14.30 2.30 8.74
CA SER A 318 14.07 1.22 7.79
C SER A 318 15.15 1.18 6.71
N SER A 319 15.71 -0.01 6.44
CA SER A 319 16.62 -0.23 5.30
C SER A 319 16.00 0.25 3.98
N ALA A 320 14.68 0.09 3.80
CA ALA A 320 14.00 0.51 2.58
C ALA A 320 13.99 2.04 2.42
N MET A 321 13.66 2.79 3.48
CA MET A 321 13.64 4.25 3.42
C MET A 321 15.05 4.82 3.24
N LEU A 322 16.03 4.27 3.97
CA LEU A 322 17.43 4.65 3.87
C LEU A 322 17.96 4.43 2.45
N PHE A 323 17.64 3.28 1.84
CA PHE A 323 18.00 2.96 0.45
C PHE A 323 17.27 3.86 -0.55
N TYR A 324 15.97 4.03 -0.37
CA TYR A 324 15.10 4.79 -1.26
C TYR A 324 15.48 6.27 -1.38
N LEU A 325 15.89 6.90 -0.29
CA LEU A 325 16.33 8.31 -0.28
C LEU A 325 17.86 8.48 -0.29
N ASP A 326 18.59 7.37 -0.49
CA ASP A 326 20.06 7.31 -0.56
C ASP A 326 20.76 7.85 0.70
N ASN A 327 20.08 7.90 1.86
CA ASN A 327 20.70 8.34 3.11
C ASN A 327 21.79 7.38 3.58
N TRP A 328 21.66 6.09 3.24
CA TRP A 328 22.68 5.09 3.57
C TRP A 328 24.08 5.39 2.98
N LEU A 329 24.15 6.28 1.98
CA LEU A 329 25.37 6.77 1.35
C LEU A 329 25.86 8.11 1.93
N SER A 330 25.10 8.75 2.81
CA SER A 330 25.37 10.10 3.31
C SER A 330 26.56 10.10 4.27
N VAL A 331 27.55 10.94 3.97
CA VAL A 331 28.78 11.10 4.76
C VAL A 331 28.93 12.56 5.18
N GLY A 332 29.24 12.78 6.45
CA GLY A 332 29.58 14.10 6.99
C GLY A 332 30.84 14.65 6.34
N PRO A 333 30.83 15.89 5.81
CA PRO A 333 32.01 16.51 5.21
C PRO A 333 33.24 16.48 6.11
N GLU A 334 33.06 16.67 7.43
CA GLU A 334 34.14 16.71 8.43
C GLU A 334 34.30 15.38 9.18
N SER A 335 33.61 14.33 8.74
CA SER A 335 33.76 12.97 9.30
C SER A 335 35.09 12.32 8.89
N ASP A 336 35.49 11.26 9.59
CA ASP A 336 36.67 10.46 9.23
C ASP A 336 36.65 10.03 7.76
N VAL A 337 35.50 9.56 7.27
CA VAL A 337 35.34 9.12 5.88
C VAL A 337 35.37 10.32 4.92
N GLY A 338 34.72 11.43 5.27
CA GLY A 338 34.70 12.66 4.48
C GLY A 338 36.10 13.26 4.30
N LEU A 339 36.91 13.23 5.36
CA LEU A 339 38.31 13.69 5.38
C LEU A 339 39.29 12.67 4.78
N GLY A 340 38.83 11.48 4.39
CA GLY A 340 39.67 10.43 3.82
C GLY A 340 40.59 9.75 4.84
N ILE A 341 40.24 9.79 6.12
CA ILE A 341 40.99 9.15 7.22
C ILE A 341 40.78 7.63 7.14
N ALA A 342 41.83 6.92 6.73
CA ALA A 342 41.82 5.47 6.62
C ALA A 342 41.58 4.80 7.99
N THR A 343 40.83 3.70 7.99
CA THR A 343 40.63 2.87 9.18
C THR A 343 42.01 2.44 9.68
N ARG A 344 42.38 2.77 10.92
CA ARG A 344 43.58 2.18 11.55
C ARG A 344 43.35 0.68 11.73
N GLY A 345 43.63 -0.08 10.68
CA GLY A 345 43.71 -1.52 10.78
C GLY A 345 44.78 -1.87 11.81
N ARG A 346 44.41 -2.71 12.77
CA ARG A 346 45.31 -3.38 13.71
C ARG A 346 46.37 -4.12 12.88
N LYS A 347 47.46 -3.44 12.51
CA LYS A 347 48.63 -4.06 11.89
C LYS A 347 49.21 -5.02 12.93
N LYS A 348 48.89 -6.31 12.80
CA LYS A 348 49.78 -7.37 13.30
C LYS A 348 51.16 -7.10 12.70
N GLY A 349 52.15 -7.04 13.59
CA GLY A 349 53.38 -6.27 13.41
C GLY A 349 54.16 -6.56 12.13
N ARG A 350 54.77 -5.48 11.61
CA ARG A 350 56.11 -5.52 11.02
C ARG A 350 56.68 -4.11 11.03
N ASN A 351 57.79 -3.95 11.76
CA ASN A 351 58.66 -2.78 11.72
C ASN A 351 59.00 -2.41 10.27
N ARG A 352 58.78 -1.15 9.88
CA ARG A 352 59.61 -0.46 8.90
C ARG A 352 59.39 1.05 8.96
N TYR A 353 60.48 1.76 9.30
CA TYR A 353 60.87 3.17 9.15
C TYR A 353 59.83 4.27 8.83
N PRO A 354 59.99 5.49 9.39
CA PRO A 354 59.15 6.63 9.05
C PRO A 354 59.56 7.17 7.69
N GLN A 355 58.68 7.05 6.69
CA GLN A 355 58.85 7.72 5.41
C GLN A 355 57.59 8.51 5.07
N SER A 356 57.81 9.83 4.97
CA SER A 356 57.16 10.85 4.14
C SER A 356 55.64 10.83 3.94
N ARG A 357 55.05 12.01 4.22
CA ARG A 357 53.67 12.48 4.00
C ARG A 357 52.88 11.66 2.95
N PRO A 358 51.64 11.23 3.24
CA PRO A 358 50.85 10.50 2.27
C PRO A 358 50.56 11.38 1.06
N ALA A 359 51.00 10.92 -0.11
CA ALA A 359 50.56 11.44 -1.39
C ALA A 359 49.03 11.30 -1.47
N LYS A 360 48.34 12.36 -1.93
CA LYS A 360 46.92 12.35 -2.31
C LYS A 360 46.72 11.32 -3.43
N GLY A 361 46.57 10.05 -3.06
CA GLY A 361 46.03 9.04 -3.96
C GLY A 361 44.59 9.43 -4.29
N LYS A 362 44.22 9.38 -5.57
CA LYS A 362 42.83 9.47 -6.05
C LYS A 362 42.05 8.25 -5.53
N GLY A 363 41.75 8.22 -4.23
CA GLY A 363 40.70 7.36 -3.69
C GLY A 363 39.39 7.77 -4.35
N LYS A 364 38.50 6.81 -4.65
CA LYS A 364 37.13 7.12 -5.05
C LYS A 364 36.58 8.15 -4.05
N GLN A 365 36.17 9.32 -4.54
CA GLN A 365 35.52 10.34 -3.71
C GLN A 365 34.46 9.63 -2.87
N ALA A 366 34.54 9.77 -1.54
CA ALA A 366 33.46 9.38 -0.67
C ALA A 366 32.20 10.11 -1.17
N ASN A 367 31.05 9.43 -1.13
CA ASN A 367 29.80 10.10 -1.44
C ASN A 367 29.65 11.28 -0.47
N GLY A 368 29.37 12.47 -0.99
CA GLY A 368 29.24 13.68 -0.18
C GLY A 368 27.97 13.65 0.70
N LEU A 369 27.77 14.73 1.44
CA LEU A 369 26.55 14.95 2.21
C LEU A 369 25.32 14.84 1.29
N ASN A 370 24.39 13.94 1.60
CA ASN A 370 23.15 13.79 0.86
C ASN A 370 22.01 14.49 1.62
N GLU A 371 21.48 15.56 1.04
CA GLU A 371 20.39 16.35 1.63
C GLU A 371 18.99 15.81 1.35
N ASN A 372 18.85 14.84 0.44
CA ASN A 372 17.55 14.36 -0.04
C ASN A 372 16.67 13.89 1.12
N TYR A 373 17.17 12.98 1.96
CA TYR A 373 16.41 12.49 3.12
C TYR A 373 16.01 13.61 4.09
N GLY A 374 16.94 14.52 4.42
CA GLY A 374 16.65 15.64 5.32
C GLY A 374 15.59 16.60 4.77
N ARG A 375 15.59 16.83 3.45
CA ARG A 375 14.56 17.60 2.74
C ARG A 375 13.22 16.90 2.82
N GLU A 376 13.13 15.64 2.38
CA GLU A 376 11.86 14.90 2.37
C GLU A 376 11.29 14.71 3.78
N LEU A 377 12.14 14.48 4.78
CA LEU A 377 11.76 14.39 6.18
C LEU A 377 11.02 15.65 6.65
N MET A 378 11.58 16.83 6.40
CA MET A 378 10.95 18.09 6.78
C MET A 378 9.77 18.46 5.88
N GLU A 379 9.91 18.29 4.57
CA GLU A 379 8.96 18.76 3.56
C GLU A 379 7.73 17.87 3.43
N LEU A 380 7.92 16.55 3.30
CA LEU A 380 6.84 15.63 2.94
C LEU A 380 6.33 14.82 4.12
N HIS A 381 7.21 14.50 5.07
CA HIS A 381 6.90 13.61 6.17
C HIS A 381 6.48 14.36 7.44
N THR A 382 6.87 15.63 7.63
CA THR A 382 6.66 16.33 8.91
C THR A 382 6.09 17.73 8.79
N LEU A 383 6.89 18.74 8.47
CA LEU A 383 6.50 20.16 8.61
C LEU A 383 5.64 20.68 7.46
N SER A 384 5.55 19.94 6.36
CA SER A 384 5.05 20.38 5.05
C SER A 384 5.98 21.39 4.36
N VAL A 385 5.81 21.59 3.06
CA VAL A 385 6.48 22.65 2.26
C VAL A 385 6.36 24.04 2.91
N ASN A 386 5.26 24.30 3.62
CA ASN A 386 4.99 25.58 4.29
C ASN A 386 5.39 25.54 5.78
N GLY A 387 6.32 24.67 6.14
CA GLY A 387 6.76 24.39 7.51
C GLY A 387 7.58 25.49 8.17
N GLY A 388 8.11 26.43 7.39
CA GLY A 388 8.91 27.55 7.88
C GLY A 388 10.38 27.21 8.15
N TYR A 389 10.88 26.10 7.62
CA TYR A 389 12.31 25.75 7.66
C TYR A 389 13.06 26.40 6.50
N SER A 390 14.37 26.60 6.68
CA SER A 390 15.27 27.15 5.67
C SER A 390 16.06 26.05 4.96
N GLN A 391 16.72 26.39 3.84
CA GLN A 391 17.69 25.49 3.21
C GLN A 391 18.85 25.14 4.15
N LYS A 392 19.22 26.04 5.09
CA LYS A 392 20.23 25.75 6.10
C LYS A 392 19.76 24.64 7.05
N ASP A 393 18.49 24.66 7.45
CA ASP A 393 17.93 23.58 8.30
C ASP A 393 17.98 22.24 7.56
N VAL A 394 17.77 22.21 6.24
CA VAL A 394 17.89 20.99 5.42
C VAL A 394 19.30 20.42 5.51
N THR A 395 20.32 21.26 5.32
CA THR A 395 21.72 20.87 5.42
C THR A 395 22.08 20.38 6.83
N GLU A 396 21.58 21.04 7.89
CA GLU A 396 21.86 20.66 9.27
C GLU A 396 21.16 19.35 9.67
N VAL A 397 19.93 19.13 9.22
CA VAL A 397 19.26 17.83 9.34
C VAL A 397 20.02 16.75 8.58
N ALA A 398 20.47 17.03 7.35
CA ALA A 398 21.25 16.08 6.58
C ALA A 398 22.52 15.64 7.33
N LYS A 399 23.24 16.58 7.96
CA LYS A 399 24.41 16.31 8.80
C LYS A 399 24.06 15.39 9.97
N VAL A 400 22.95 15.65 10.67
CA VAL A 400 22.47 14.82 11.77
C VAL A 400 22.24 13.36 11.35
N PHE A 401 21.76 13.11 10.13
CA PHE A 401 21.49 11.76 9.62
C PHE A 401 22.67 11.09 8.91
N THR A 402 23.83 11.74 8.81
CA THR A 402 25.04 11.09 8.29
C THR A 402 25.44 9.90 9.17
N GLY A 403 25.99 8.85 8.57
CA GLY A 403 26.33 7.62 9.27
C GLY A 403 25.17 6.69 9.62
N TRP A 404 23.91 7.12 9.47
CA TRP A 404 22.77 6.20 9.44
C TRP A 404 22.80 5.42 8.12
N THR A 405 23.25 4.17 8.18
CA THR A 405 23.54 3.35 7.01
C THR A 405 22.99 1.94 7.16
N ILE A 406 23.26 1.10 6.17
CA ILE A 406 22.78 -0.27 6.09
C ILE A 406 23.99 -1.19 6.21
N GLU A 407 23.91 -2.18 7.10
CA GLU A 407 24.89 -3.25 7.16
C GLU A 407 24.84 -4.06 5.87
N GLN A 408 25.98 -4.27 5.20
CA GLN A 408 26.06 -5.10 3.98
C GLN A 408 24.85 -4.90 3.03
N PRO A 409 24.62 -3.70 2.48
CA PRO A 409 23.36 -3.32 1.80
C PRO A 409 23.00 -4.19 0.59
N LYS A 410 23.97 -4.98 0.12
CA LYS A 410 23.81 -5.92 -1.00
C LYS A 410 23.28 -7.29 -0.56
N ASN A 411 23.35 -7.59 0.73
CA ASN A 411 23.09 -8.90 1.34
C ASN A 411 21.93 -8.87 2.35
N GLY A 412 21.03 -7.88 2.25
CA GLY A 412 19.84 -7.79 3.10
C GLY A 412 20.15 -7.49 4.57
N GLY A 413 21.21 -6.72 4.87
CA GLY A 413 21.46 -6.32 6.25
C GLY A 413 20.57 -5.15 6.70
N ALA A 414 20.51 -4.99 8.02
CA ALA A 414 19.64 -4.03 8.69
C ALA A 414 20.31 -2.66 8.86
N PHE A 415 19.57 -1.72 9.42
CA PHE A 415 20.12 -0.45 9.89
C PHE A 415 21.34 -0.64 10.80
N ARG A 416 22.32 0.24 10.63
CA ARG A 416 23.40 0.46 11.58
C ARG A 416 23.82 1.91 11.58
N PHE A 417 24.44 2.34 12.67
CA PHE A 417 25.15 3.61 12.73
C PHE A 417 26.66 3.39 12.51
N ASP A 418 27.26 4.10 11.55
CA ASP A 418 28.71 4.17 11.36
C ASP A 418 29.23 5.55 11.82
N PRO A 419 29.87 5.64 13.01
CA PRO A 419 30.34 6.92 13.54
C PRO A 419 31.42 7.57 12.66
N ARG A 420 32.11 6.82 11.81
CA ARG A 420 33.16 7.37 10.93
C ARG A 420 32.59 8.12 9.73
N MET A 421 31.33 7.86 9.39
CA MET A 421 30.61 8.59 8.36
C MET A 421 29.84 9.78 8.94
N HIS A 422 29.73 9.89 10.27
CA HIS A 422 28.91 10.89 10.92
C HIS A 422 29.63 12.24 11.02
N GLU A 423 28.92 13.32 10.70
CA GLU A 423 29.39 14.69 10.87
C GLU A 423 29.63 14.98 12.35
N PRO A 424 30.83 15.40 12.78
CA PRO A 424 31.10 15.74 14.18
C PRO A 424 30.55 17.13 14.54
N GLY A 425 30.59 17.48 15.83
CA GLY A 425 30.27 18.82 16.34
C GLY A 425 28.77 19.10 16.59
N GLU A 426 28.49 20.30 17.11
CA GLU A 426 27.14 20.81 17.36
C GLU A 426 26.44 21.15 16.03
N LYS A 427 25.16 20.76 15.89
CA LYS A 427 24.30 21.13 14.76
C LYS A 427 23.16 22.01 15.25
N ILE A 428 22.62 22.86 14.38
CA ILE A 428 21.51 23.76 14.70
C ILE A 428 20.34 23.48 13.75
N VAL A 429 19.27 22.91 14.28
CA VAL A 429 18.07 22.55 13.51
C VAL A 429 16.88 23.37 14.03
N LEU A 430 16.27 24.19 13.17
CA LEU A 430 15.13 25.07 13.53
C LEU A 430 15.42 25.97 14.74
N GLY A 431 16.67 26.43 14.87
CA GLY A 431 17.14 27.22 16.01
C GLY A 431 17.42 26.41 17.29
N HIS A 432 17.17 25.10 17.29
CA HIS A 432 17.51 24.21 18.40
C HIS A 432 18.92 23.64 18.23
N LYS A 433 19.71 23.69 19.31
CA LYS A 433 21.07 23.14 19.34
C LYS A 433 21.03 21.64 19.63
N ILE A 434 21.54 20.84 18.71
CA ILE A 434 21.72 19.40 18.85
C ILE A 434 23.18 19.16 19.24
N LYS A 435 23.39 18.68 20.46
CA LYS A 435 24.72 18.35 20.96
C LYS A 435 25.24 17.07 20.31
N GLU A 436 26.55 17.01 20.12
CA GLU A 436 27.19 15.82 19.56
C GLU A 436 26.90 14.57 20.40
N ASN A 437 26.28 13.56 19.78
CA ASN A 437 25.83 12.33 20.42
C ASN A 437 25.65 11.18 19.40
N GLY A 438 26.20 11.31 18.19
CA GLY A 438 26.16 10.28 17.16
C GLY A 438 24.74 9.89 16.76
N GLU A 439 24.42 8.60 16.75
CA GLU A 439 23.10 8.10 16.34
C GLU A 439 21.92 8.80 17.04
N LYS A 440 22.10 9.15 18.33
CA LYS A 440 21.04 9.75 19.16
C LYS A 440 20.63 11.15 18.70
N GLU A 441 21.48 11.84 17.94
CA GLU A 441 21.14 13.14 17.35
C GLU A 441 19.94 13.02 16.40
N GLY A 442 19.94 11.97 15.56
CA GLY A 442 18.83 11.70 14.66
C GLY A 442 17.53 11.42 15.42
N ILE A 443 17.60 10.63 16.48
CA ILE A 443 16.43 10.36 17.34
C ILE A 443 15.90 11.64 18.01
N GLU A 444 16.79 12.53 18.45
CA GLU A 444 16.41 13.83 19.01
C GLU A 444 15.68 14.71 17.98
N VAL A 445 16.22 14.81 16.75
CA VAL A 445 15.60 15.56 15.67
C VAL A 445 14.25 14.96 15.25
N LEU A 446 14.14 13.63 15.12
CA LEU A 446 12.86 12.98 14.79
C LEU A 446 11.80 13.26 15.86
N ARG A 447 12.16 13.19 17.15
CA ARG A 447 11.26 13.54 18.25
C ARG A 447 10.83 15.00 18.21
N MET A 448 11.77 15.90 17.95
CA MET A 448 11.48 17.33 17.83
C MET A 448 10.48 17.60 16.70
N LEU A 449 10.72 17.02 15.51
CA LEU A 449 9.83 17.16 14.36
C LEU A 449 8.46 16.52 14.61
N ALA A 450 8.42 15.31 15.17
CA ALA A 450 7.16 14.60 15.46
C ALA A 450 6.23 15.37 16.41
N ARG A 451 6.79 16.20 17.30
CA ARG A 451 6.03 16.99 18.30
C ARG A 451 5.80 18.44 17.85
N HIS A 452 6.28 18.82 16.67
CA HIS A 452 6.19 20.19 16.21
C HIS A 452 4.74 20.56 15.86
N PRO A 453 4.25 21.77 16.23
CA PRO A 453 2.87 22.20 15.93
C PRO A 453 2.51 22.15 14.44
N LYS A 454 3.47 22.47 13.55
CA LYS A 454 3.25 22.36 12.10
C LYS A 454 3.09 20.91 11.64
N THR A 455 3.78 19.96 12.27
CA THR A 455 3.60 18.53 11.99
C THR A 455 2.27 18.03 12.49
N ALA A 456 1.87 18.40 13.70
CA ALA A 456 0.55 18.09 14.22
C ALA A 456 -0.57 18.58 13.29
N HIS A 457 -0.45 19.82 12.79
CA HIS A 457 -1.39 20.38 11.81
C HIS A 457 -1.35 19.65 10.46
N PHE A 458 -0.16 19.42 9.91
CA PHE A 458 0.01 18.77 8.62
C PHE A 458 -0.56 17.35 8.60
N ILE A 459 -0.26 16.54 9.62
CA ILE A 459 -0.78 15.19 9.75
C ILE A 459 -2.31 15.21 9.95
N SER A 460 -2.81 16.10 10.80
CA SER A 460 -4.26 16.27 11.01
C SER A 460 -4.99 16.67 9.73
N GLN A 461 -4.41 17.57 8.93
CA GLN A 461 -4.93 17.97 7.63
C GLN A 461 -4.98 16.77 6.68
N LYS A 462 -3.90 15.98 6.57
CA LYS A 462 -3.87 14.80 5.67
C LYS A 462 -4.91 13.76 6.08
N LEU A 463 -5.11 13.52 7.38
CA LEU A 463 -6.15 12.61 7.88
C LEU A 463 -7.55 13.15 7.57
N ALA A 464 -7.83 14.42 7.85
CA ALA A 464 -9.11 15.03 7.52
C ALA A 464 -9.39 14.99 6.01
N VAL A 465 -8.36 15.20 5.17
CA VAL A 465 -8.47 15.05 3.71
C VAL A 465 -8.83 13.61 3.33
N ARG A 466 -8.25 12.61 4.01
CA ARG A 466 -8.49 11.20 3.74
C ARG A 466 -9.90 10.75 4.12
N PHE A 467 -10.44 11.26 5.22
CA PHE A 467 -11.67 10.72 5.83
C PHE A 467 -12.90 11.62 5.69
N VAL A 468 -12.78 12.93 5.48
CA VAL A 468 -13.91 13.89 5.49
C VAL A 468 -14.19 14.43 4.08
N SER A 469 -13.30 15.24 3.51
CA SER A 469 -13.48 15.86 2.19
C SER A 469 -12.13 16.20 1.57
N ASP A 470 -12.08 16.59 0.29
CA ASP A 470 -10.81 17.02 -0.33
C ASP A 470 -10.28 18.34 0.26
N ASP A 471 -11.17 19.15 0.82
CA ASP A 471 -10.91 20.45 1.44
C ASP A 471 -11.65 20.51 2.80
N PRO A 472 -11.12 19.87 3.86
CA PRO A 472 -11.78 19.78 5.15
C PRO A 472 -11.77 21.14 5.88
N PRO A 473 -12.81 21.45 6.70
CA PRO A 473 -12.85 22.69 7.46
C PRO A 473 -11.64 22.84 8.39
N SER A 474 -11.02 24.03 8.42
CA SER A 474 -9.86 24.31 9.27
C SER A 474 -10.17 24.12 10.75
N THR A 475 -11.39 24.44 11.19
CA THR A 475 -11.83 24.26 12.58
C THR A 475 -11.78 22.80 13.04
N LEU A 476 -12.06 21.84 12.16
CA LEU A 476 -11.89 20.42 12.46
C LEU A 476 -10.40 20.08 12.58
N VAL A 477 -9.60 20.52 11.61
CA VAL A 477 -8.16 20.28 11.58
C VAL A 477 -7.48 20.85 12.82
N ASP A 478 -7.90 22.02 13.30
CA ASP A 478 -7.39 22.65 14.52
C ASP A 478 -7.70 21.81 15.77
N ARG A 479 -8.92 21.25 15.89
CA ARG A 479 -9.27 20.37 17.02
C ARG A 479 -8.48 19.05 17.00
N MET A 480 -8.28 18.48 15.80
CA MET A 480 -7.42 17.31 15.61
C MET A 480 -5.97 17.63 15.98
N THR A 481 -5.48 18.80 15.58
CA THR A 481 -4.12 19.30 15.89
C THR A 481 -3.91 19.46 17.39
N GLN A 482 -4.87 20.04 18.10
CA GLN A 482 -4.83 20.16 19.55
C GLN A 482 -4.82 18.78 20.23
N THR A 483 -5.61 17.83 19.71
CA THR A 483 -5.62 16.45 20.20
C THR A 483 -4.25 15.80 19.99
N PHE A 484 -3.67 15.94 18.79
CA PHE A 484 -2.35 15.43 18.46
C PHE A 484 -1.29 15.94 19.44
N LEU A 485 -1.24 17.26 19.67
CA LEU A 485 -0.28 17.85 20.61
C LEU A 485 -0.49 17.37 22.05
N LYS A 486 -1.75 17.36 22.51
CA LYS A 486 -2.12 16.94 23.88
C LYS A 486 -1.86 15.46 24.14
N LYS A 487 -2.02 14.62 23.11
CA LYS A 487 -1.88 13.16 23.20
C LYS A 487 -0.53 12.67 22.65
N HIS A 488 0.42 13.57 22.44
CA HIS A 488 1.77 13.26 21.98
C HIS A 488 1.78 12.43 20.67
N GLY A 489 0.92 12.80 19.72
CA GLY A 489 0.83 12.18 18.41
C GLY A 489 0.14 10.82 18.39
N ASP A 490 -0.66 10.46 19.40
CA ASP A 490 -1.50 9.26 19.39
C ASP A 490 -2.56 9.36 18.27
N ILE A 491 -2.37 8.59 17.21
CA ILE A 491 -3.22 8.63 16.00
C ILE A 491 -4.62 8.10 16.29
N ARG A 492 -4.76 7.10 17.18
CA ARG A 492 -6.07 6.59 17.60
C ARG A 492 -6.92 7.69 18.20
N GLU A 493 -6.35 8.51 19.08
CA GLU A 493 -7.06 9.63 19.72
C GLU A 493 -7.38 10.75 18.72
N VAL A 494 -6.48 11.05 17.79
CA VAL A 494 -6.74 12.04 16.72
C VAL A 494 -7.90 11.60 15.82
N LEU A 495 -7.93 10.32 15.43
CA LEU A 495 -9.02 9.74 14.66
C LEU A 495 -10.33 9.74 15.45
N ARG A 496 -10.30 9.40 16.75
CA ARG A 496 -11.47 9.48 17.65
C ARG A 496 -12.07 10.90 17.68
N THR A 497 -11.24 11.94 17.76
CA THR A 497 -11.69 13.35 17.68
C THR A 497 -12.41 13.64 16.36
N MET A 498 -11.89 13.15 15.23
CA MET A 498 -12.51 13.34 13.92
C MET A 498 -13.82 12.57 13.78
N PHE A 499 -13.85 11.28 14.16
CA PHE A 499 -15.05 10.44 14.03
C PHE A 499 -16.19 10.85 14.97
N SER A 500 -15.89 11.63 16.03
CA SER A 500 -16.88 12.19 16.94
C SER A 500 -17.34 13.60 16.52
N SER A 501 -16.83 14.14 15.42
CA SER A 501 -17.07 15.52 15.00
C SER A 501 -18.35 15.67 14.18
N LEU A 502 -18.98 16.86 14.23
CA LEU A 502 -20.17 17.16 13.44
C LEU A 502 -19.87 17.16 11.94
N GLU A 503 -18.69 17.64 11.54
CA GLU A 503 -18.24 17.73 10.15
C GLU A 503 -18.08 16.34 9.52
N PHE A 504 -17.67 15.32 10.28
CA PHE A 504 -17.59 13.96 9.77
C PHE A 504 -18.98 13.41 9.43
N TRP A 505 -19.99 13.69 10.26
CA TRP A 505 -21.37 13.21 10.07
C TRP A 505 -22.26 14.16 9.26
N ALA A 506 -21.71 15.25 8.75
CA ALA A 506 -22.46 16.26 8.02
C ALA A 506 -23.00 15.71 6.69
N PRO A 507 -24.19 16.13 6.23
CA PRO A 507 -24.74 15.72 4.93
C PRO A 507 -23.78 15.95 3.77
N GLU A 508 -23.02 17.05 3.81
CA GLU A 508 -22.04 17.44 2.79
C GLU A 508 -20.83 16.50 2.73
N SER A 509 -20.56 15.76 3.82
CA SER A 509 -19.52 14.74 3.90
C SER A 509 -19.98 13.39 3.34
N TYR A 510 -21.29 13.18 3.13
CA TYR A 510 -21.79 11.94 2.56
C TYR A 510 -21.46 11.82 1.07
N ARG A 511 -20.76 10.76 0.65
CA ARG A 511 -20.35 10.56 -0.77
C ARG A 511 -19.58 11.75 -1.37
N ALA A 512 -18.95 12.56 -0.51
CA ALA A 512 -18.18 13.74 -0.91
C ALA A 512 -16.87 13.40 -1.61
N LYS A 513 -16.30 12.21 -1.36
CA LYS A 513 -15.03 11.80 -1.93
C LYS A 513 -15.21 10.82 -3.08
N VAL A 514 -14.30 10.89 -4.05
CA VAL A 514 -14.18 9.88 -5.11
C VAL A 514 -13.20 8.80 -4.65
N LYS A 515 -13.55 7.53 -4.87
CA LYS A 515 -12.69 6.39 -4.59
C LYS A 515 -11.45 6.44 -5.49
N THR A 516 -10.26 6.18 -4.93
CA THR A 516 -9.07 5.88 -5.74
C THR A 516 -9.26 4.56 -6.50
N PRO A 517 -8.45 4.23 -7.52
CA PRO A 517 -8.54 2.93 -8.19
C PRO A 517 -8.46 1.73 -7.23
N LEU A 518 -7.56 1.77 -6.22
CA LEU A 518 -7.48 0.74 -5.18
C LEU A 518 -8.80 0.60 -4.43
N GLU A 519 -9.36 1.72 -3.97
CA GLU A 519 -10.62 1.74 -3.22
C GLU A 519 -11.79 1.26 -4.08
N PHE A 520 -11.84 1.63 -5.35
CA PHE A 520 -12.90 1.21 -6.27
C PHE A 520 -12.85 -0.31 -6.53
N VAL A 521 -11.68 -0.84 -6.90
CA VAL A 521 -11.51 -2.26 -7.20
C VAL A 521 -11.83 -3.12 -5.98
N VAL A 522 -11.28 -2.76 -4.81
CA VAL A 522 -11.54 -3.49 -3.57
C VAL A 522 -13.01 -3.36 -3.15
N SER A 523 -13.59 -2.17 -3.24
CA SER A 523 -15.01 -1.96 -2.89
C SER A 523 -15.94 -2.78 -3.77
N ALA A 524 -15.68 -2.90 -5.07
CA ALA A 524 -16.49 -3.70 -5.99
C ALA A 524 -16.40 -5.19 -5.66
N VAL A 525 -15.20 -5.71 -5.40
CA VAL A 525 -15.00 -7.11 -4.97
C VAL A 525 -15.71 -7.38 -3.65
N ARG A 526 -15.61 -6.46 -2.68
CA ARG A 526 -16.26 -6.59 -1.37
C ARG A 526 -17.78 -6.52 -1.47
N ALA A 527 -18.32 -5.51 -2.15
CA ALA A 527 -19.77 -5.29 -2.27
C ALA A 527 -20.47 -6.43 -3.01
N SER A 528 -19.80 -7.03 -3.98
CA SER A 528 -20.33 -8.19 -4.73
C SER A 528 -20.21 -9.52 -3.98
N GLY A 529 -19.56 -9.56 -2.82
CA GLY A 529 -19.30 -10.81 -2.09
C GLY A 529 -18.37 -11.78 -2.81
N ALA A 530 -17.61 -11.29 -3.81
CA ALA A 530 -16.78 -12.12 -4.66
C ALA A 530 -15.66 -12.83 -3.87
N GLN A 531 -15.39 -14.08 -4.25
CA GLN A 531 -14.26 -14.85 -3.74
C GLN A 531 -13.05 -14.69 -4.65
N VAL A 532 -11.88 -14.51 -4.06
CA VAL A 532 -10.61 -14.26 -4.74
C VAL A 532 -9.66 -15.40 -4.40
N ASP A 533 -9.41 -16.24 -5.39
CA ASP A 533 -8.42 -17.32 -5.33
C ASP A 533 -7.04 -16.83 -5.81
N ASP A 534 -7.02 -15.84 -6.72
CA ASP A 534 -5.81 -15.28 -7.30
C ASP A 534 -6.02 -13.77 -7.58
N ALA A 535 -5.28 -12.92 -6.87
CA ALA A 535 -5.43 -11.47 -6.96
C ALA A 535 -4.60 -10.82 -8.09
N ARG A 536 -3.84 -11.60 -8.89
CA ARG A 536 -2.98 -11.08 -9.96
C ARG A 536 -3.75 -10.28 -11.02
N SER A 537 -4.95 -10.72 -11.38
CA SER A 537 -5.78 -10.01 -12.35
C SER A 537 -6.28 -8.67 -11.83
N LEU A 538 -6.59 -8.58 -10.52
CA LEU A 538 -6.94 -7.31 -9.87
C LEU A 538 -5.78 -6.33 -9.87
N LEU A 539 -4.54 -6.81 -9.66
CA LEU A 539 -3.33 -5.99 -9.78
C LEU A 539 -3.15 -5.46 -11.21
N GLY A 540 -3.43 -6.29 -12.22
CA GLY A 540 -3.44 -5.86 -13.62
C GLY A 540 -4.42 -4.71 -13.87
N THR A 541 -5.63 -4.79 -13.33
CA THR A 541 -6.63 -3.71 -13.39
C THR A 541 -6.12 -2.43 -12.73
N LEU A 542 -5.52 -2.52 -11.54
CA LEU A 542 -4.97 -1.35 -10.85
C LEU A 542 -3.85 -0.68 -11.64
N ASN A 543 -2.99 -1.47 -12.27
CA ASN A 543 -1.94 -0.95 -13.15
C ASN A 543 -2.54 -0.20 -14.35
N THR A 544 -3.56 -0.76 -15.02
CA THR A 544 -4.27 -0.09 -16.12
C THR A 544 -4.95 1.22 -15.68
N MET A 545 -5.41 1.29 -14.42
CA MET A 545 -5.98 2.49 -13.83
C MET A 545 -4.93 3.47 -13.27
N GLY A 546 -3.63 3.20 -13.43
CA GLY A 546 -2.54 4.08 -13.03
C GLY A 546 -2.17 4.06 -11.54
N MET A 547 -2.63 3.06 -10.78
CA MET A 547 -2.37 2.95 -9.34
C MET A 547 -1.86 1.56 -8.96
N MET A 548 -0.72 1.17 -9.52
CA MET A 548 -0.06 -0.08 -9.12
C MET A 548 0.47 0.04 -7.68
N PRO A 549 0.11 -0.87 -6.74
CA PRO A 549 0.59 -0.78 -5.36
C PRO A 549 2.11 -0.66 -5.25
N TYR A 550 2.60 0.14 -4.30
CA TYR A 550 4.04 0.36 -4.02
C TYR A 550 4.87 0.92 -5.19
N SER A 551 4.22 1.35 -6.29
CA SER A 551 4.90 1.70 -7.54
C SER A 551 4.91 3.20 -7.83
N MET A 552 4.52 4.04 -6.87
CA MET A 552 4.65 5.48 -7.00
C MET A 552 6.14 5.86 -6.90
N GLN A 553 6.66 6.49 -7.94
CA GLN A 553 8.07 6.87 -8.05
C GLN A 553 8.50 8.06 -7.19
N PRO A 554 7.73 9.15 -7.07
CA PRO A 554 8.11 10.25 -6.17
C PRO A 554 7.77 9.91 -4.71
N PRO A 555 8.52 10.46 -3.73
CA PRO A 555 8.27 10.25 -2.30
C PRO A 555 6.95 10.86 -1.80
N THR A 556 6.27 11.67 -2.63
CA THR A 556 4.97 12.28 -2.34
C THR A 556 3.80 11.30 -2.21
N GLY A 557 3.95 10.08 -2.76
CA GLY A 557 2.88 9.09 -2.80
C GLY A 557 1.78 9.42 -3.81
N TYR A 558 0.79 8.53 -3.90
CA TYR A 558 -0.41 8.73 -4.72
C TYR A 558 -1.31 9.82 -4.13
N SER A 559 -1.95 10.61 -5.00
CA SER A 559 -2.91 11.63 -4.58
C SER A 559 -4.14 11.01 -3.92
N MET A 560 -4.62 11.63 -2.84
CA MET A 560 -5.88 11.28 -2.17
C MET A 560 -7.06 12.17 -2.59
N LYS A 561 -6.84 13.11 -3.53
CA LYS A 561 -7.86 14.03 -4.04
C LYS A 561 -8.53 13.49 -5.30
N ALA A 562 -9.80 13.84 -5.48
CA ALA A 562 -10.63 13.36 -6.57
C ALA A 562 -10.12 13.78 -7.96
N ASN A 563 -9.61 15.01 -8.09
CA ASN A 563 -9.15 15.56 -9.37
C ASN A 563 -8.04 14.74 -10.05
N ALA A 564 -7.26 13.96 -9.30
CA ALA A 564 -6.25 13.06 -9.85
C ALA A 564 -6.85 11.79 -10.49
N TRP A 565 -8.09 11.43 -10.13
CA TRP A 565 -8.72 10.15 -10.47
C TRP A 565 -10.02 10.27 -11.27
N VAL A 566 -10.48 11.50 -11.53
CA VAL A 566 -11.69 11.79 -12.29
C VAL A 566 -11.29 12.30 -13.67
N ASN A 567 -11.27 11.39 -14.65
CA ASN A 567 -11.16 11.70 -16.07
C ASN A 567 -11.88 10.62 -16.90
N SER A 568 -12.16 10.91 -18.17
CA SER A 568 -12.99 10.04 -19.02
C SER A 568 -12.41 8.64 -19.19
N SER A 569 -11.10 8.48 -19.34
CA SER A 569 -10.46 7.16 -19.49
C SER A 569 -10.52 6.35 -18.20
N ALA A 570 -10.32 6.99 -17.04
CA ALA A 570 -10.47 6.35 -15.73
C ALA A 570 -11.89 5.83 -15.51
N LEU A 571 -12.92 6.60 -15.89
CA LEU A 571 -14.32 6.17 -15.75
C LEU A 571 -14.65 4.96 -16.63
N ILE A 572 -14.16 4.94 -17.88
CA ILE A 572 -14.34 3.79 -18.78
C ILE A 572 -13.64 2.54 -18.22
N GLY A 573 -12.40 2.67 -17.73
CA GLY A 573 -11.67 1.56 -17.13
C GLY A 573 -12.42 0.95 -15.93
N ARG A 574 -13.05 1.81 -15.11
CA ARG A 574 -13.85 1.37 -13.96
C ARG A 574 -15.14 0.67 -14.36
N MET A 575 -15.85 1.18 -15.37
CA MET A 575 -17.04 0.53 -15.92
C MET A 575 -16.71 -0.84 -16.52
N ASN A 576 -15.64 -0.95 -17.31
CA ASN A 576 -15.19 -2.21 -17.89
C ASN A 576 -14.84 -3.24 -16.80
N PHE A 577 -14.17 -2.81 -15.74
CA PHE A 577 -13.88 -3.67 -14.60
C PHE A 577 -15.16 -4.12 -13.89
N ALA A 578 -16.10 -3.21 -13.62
CA ALA A 578 -17.36 -3.53 -12.94
C ALA A 578 -18.19 -4.58 -13.71
N LEU A 579 -18.35 -4.39 -15.02
CA LEU A 579 -19.04 -5.35 -15.90
C LEU A 579 -18.28 -6.69 -15.99
N GLY A 580 -16.95 -6.64 -16.10
CA GLY A 580 -16.11 -7.84 -16.13
C GLY A 580 -16.18 -8.64 -14.82
N LEU A 581 -16.19 -7.95 -13.68
CA LEU A 581 -16.34 -8.55 -12.36
C LEU A 581 -17.72 -9.21 -12.23
N ALA A 582 -18.80 -8.46 -12.46
CA ALA A 582 -20.17 -8.95 -12.28
C ALA A 582 -20.53 -10.12 -13.21
N SER A 583 -19.89 -10.21 -14.38
CA SER A 583 -20.05 -11.31 -15.34
C SER A 583 -19.07 -12.47 -15.12
N GLY A 584 -18.28 -12.47 -14.05
CA GLY A 584 -17.34 -13.55 -13.73
C GLY A 584 -16.16 -13.67 -14.71
N LYS A 585 -15.83 -12.61 -15.46
CA LYS A 585 -14.75 -12.59 -16.46
C LYS A 585 -13.40 -12.20 -15.87
N VAL A 586 -13.35 -11.79 -14.61
CA VAL A 586 -12.09 -11.52 -13.90
C VAL A 586 -11.49 -12.84 -13.44
N ARG A 587 -10.44 -13.29 -14.13
CA ARG A 587 -9.72 -14.52 -13.77
C ARG A 587 -9.28 -14.49 -12.30
N GLY A 588 -9.47 -15.61 -11.60
CA GLY A 588 -9.11 -15.75 -10.18
C GLY A 588 -10.12 -15.15 -9.21
N VAL A 589 -11.22 -14.60 -9.72
CA VAL A 589 -12.31 -14.00 -8.93
C VAL A 589 -13.63 -14.62 -9.37
N SER A 590 -14.39 -15.16 -8.41
CA SER A 590 -15.72 -15.72 -8.64
C SER A 590 -16.78 -14.92 -7.91
N VAL A 591 -17.87 -14.58 -8.61
CA VAL A 591 -19.02 -13.85 -8.07
C VAL A 591 -20.31 -14.61 -8.37
N ASN A 592 -21.26 -14.58 -7.43
CA ASN A 592 -22.63 -15.06 -7.66
C ASN A 592 -23.60 -13.88 -7.68
N SER A 593 -23.76 -13.25 -8.84
CA SER A 593 -24.67 -12.10 -9.01
C SER A 593 -26.15 -12.47 -8.80
N GLY A 594 -26.51 -13.75 -8.94
CA GLY A 594 -27.85 -14.25 -8.65
C GLY A 594 -28.19 -14.25 -7.16
N GLU A 595 -27.22 -14.53 -6.28
CA GLU A 595 -27.40 -14.42 -4.83
C GLU A 595 -27.62 -12.97 -4.39
N LEU A 596 -26.95 -12.00 -5.03
CA LEU A 596 -27.13 -10.57 -4.72
C LEU A 596 -28.52 -10.03 -5.09
N ALA A 597 -29.18 -10.69 -6.04
CA ALA A 597 -30.54 -10.40 -6.49
C ALA A 597 -31.54 -11.48 -6.05
N SER A 598 -31.23 -12.24 -4.99
CA SER A 598 -32.03 -13.39 -4.56
C SER A 598 -33.50 -12.99 -4.35
N GLY A 599 -34.42 -13.77 -4.93
CA GLY A 599 -35.86 -13.52 -4.85
C GLY A 599 -36.42 -12.58 -5.92
N ALA A 600 -35.60 -12.10 -6.86
CA ALA A 600 -36.08 -11.36 -8.01
C ALA A 600 -36.60 -12.28 -9.13
N GLU A 601 -37.85 -12.08 -9.52
CA GLU A 601 -38.51 -12.82 -10.61
C GLU A 601 -38.41 -12.08 -11.96
N ASN A 602 -38.10 -10.78 -11.93
CA ASN A 602 -37.99 -9.93 -13.12
C ASN A 602 -36.88 -8.88 -12.98
N ALA A 603 -36.59 -8.16 -14.06
CA ALA A 603 -35.49 -7.19 -14.14
C ALA A 603 -35.65 -6.00 -13.19
N GLN A 604 -36.88 -5.53 -12.96
CA GLN A 604 -37.17 -4.43 -12.05
C GLN A 604 -36.95 -4.85 -10.59
N GLN A 605 -37.40 -6.05 -10.20
CA GLN A 605 -37.11 -6.61 -8.88
C GLN A 605 -35.62 -6.87 -8.69
N ALA A 606 -34.92 -7.33 -9.73
CA ALA A 606 -33.48 -7.53 -9.68
C ALA A 606 -32.73 -6.21 -9.52
N LEU A 607 -33.13 -5.16 -10.24
CA LEU A 607 -32.58 -3.80 -10.09
C LEU A 607 -32.75 -3.32 -8.65
N ALA A 608 -33.96 -3.38 -8.10
CA ALA A 608 -34.22 -2.94 -6.72
C ALA A 608 -33.42 -3.76 -5.68
N ALA A 609 -33.31 -5.08 -5.87
CA ALA A 609 -32.52 -5.94 -4.99
C ALA A 609 -31.02 -5.59 -5.05
N LEU A 610 -30.48 -5.37 -6.26
CA LEU A 610 -29.07 -5.03 -6.45
C LEU A 610 -28.74 -3.60 -5.98
N GLU A 611 -29.65 -2.63 -6.15
CA GLU A 611 -29.51 -1.28 -5.58
C GLU A 611 -29.42 -1.35 -4.04
N ASN A 612 -30.22 -2.22 -3.41
CA ASN A 612 -30.15 -2.48 -1.98
C ASN A 612 -28.84 -3.18 -1.57
N SER A 613 -28.41 -4.19 -2.31
CA SER A 613 -27.20 -4.96 -1.98
C SER A 613 -25.90 -4.19 -2.22
N LEU A 614 -25.79 -3.44 -3.32
CA LEU A 614 -24.55 -2.78 -3.76
C LEU A 614 -24.44 -1.31 -3.32
N LEU A 615 -25.57 -0.62 -3.15
CA LEU A 615 -25.63 0.79 -2.79
C LEU A 615 -26.42 1.06 -1.51
N ALA A 616 -26.78 0.00 -0.76
CA ALA A 616 -27.56 0.09 0.49
C ALA A 616 -28.91 0.81 0.30
N GLY A 617 -29.47 0.76 -0.91
CA GLY A 617 -30.75 1.40 -1.27
C GLY A 617 -30.64 2.91 -1.50
N ASP A 618 -29.44 3.49 -1.36
CA ASP A 618 -29.22 4.92 -1.53
C ASP A 618 -28.79 5.21 -2.97
N VAL A 619 -29.75 5.25 -3.89
CA VAL A 619 -29.53 5.49 -5.33
C VAL A 619 -30.33 6.71 -5.76
N SER A 620 -29.72 7.58 -6.59
CA SER A 620 -30.44 8.74 -7.11
C SER A 620 -31.52 8.32 -8.11
N LYS A 621 -32.61 9.09 -8.19
CA LYS A 621 -33.66 8.86 -9.21
C LYS A 621 -33.09 8.81 -10.62
N GLN A 622 -32.15 9.70 -10.92
CA GLN A 622 -31.50 9.76 -12.23
C GLN A 622 -30.73 8.48 -12.55
N THR A 623 -29.93 7.96 -11.61
CA THR A 623 -29.21 6.69 -11.80
C THR A 623 -30.19 5.53 -11.97
N HIS A 624 -31.20 5.45 -11.11
CA HIS A 624 -32.24 4.42 -11.20
C HIS A 624 -32.93 4.44 -12.57
N GLU A 625 -33.43 5.60 -13.02
CA GLU A 625 -34.09 5.76 -14.31
C GLU A 625 -33.15 5.42 -15.48
N THR A 626 -31.89 5.83 -15.40
CA THR A 626 -30.89 5.55 -16.45
C THR A 626 -30.63 4.04 -16.59
N ILE A 627 -30.47 3.33 -15.47
CA ILE A 627 -30.25 1.87 -15.50
C ILE A 627 -31.55 1.16 -15.90
N ASN A 628 -32.70 1.61 -15.41
CA ASN A 628 -34.01 1.06 -15.74
C ASN A 628 -34.29 1.14 -17.25
N GLN A 629 -33.95 2.25 -17.91
CA GLN A 629 -34.06 2.39 -19.37
C GLN A 629 -33.16 1.41 -20.13
N GLN A 630 -32.01 1.06 -19.57
CA GLN A 630 -31.08 0.10 -20.17
C GLN A 630 -31.51 -1.35 -19.98
N LEU A 631 -32.48 -1.64 -19.11
CA LEU A 631 -32.98 -3.01 -18.92
C LEU A 631 -33.67 -3.56 -20.17
N ASP A 632 -34.19 -2.70 -21.04
CA ASP A 632 -34.82 -3.08 -22.31
C ASP A 632 -33.84 -3.18 -23.48
N ASP A 633 -32.56 -2.82 -23.30
CA ASP A 633 -31.54 -2.99 -24.34
C ASP A 633 -31.36 -4.50 -24.64
N PRO A 634 -31.49 -4.96 -25.90
CA PRO A 634 -31.30 -6.37 -26.27
C PRO A 634 -29.96 -6.97 -25.83
N LYS A 635 -28.91 -6.14 -25.70
CA LYS A 635 -27.58 -6.56 -25.23
C LYS A 635 -27.50 -6.78 -23.71
N ILE A 636 -28.40 -6.15 -22.96
CA ILE A 636 -28.48 -6.24 -21.50
C ILE A 636 -29.54 -7.28 -21.12
N SER A 637 -30.68 -7.26 -21.80
CA SER A 637 -31.79 -8.20 -21.60
C SER A 637 -31.58 -9.59 -22.20
N GLU A 638 -30.58 -9.77 -23.08
CA GLU A 638 -30.36 -11.00 -23.88
C GLU A 638 -31.62 -11.46 -24.66
N ARG A 639 -32.56 -10.55 -24.96
CA ARG A 639 -33.80 -10.86 -25.70
C ARG A 639 -33.54 -11.09 -27.19
N LYS A 640 -34.03 -12.20 -27.76
CA LYS A 640 -34.47 -12.27 -29.16
C LYS A 640 -35.94 -11.83 -29.26
N LEU A 641 -36.36 -11.25 -30.39
CA LEU A 641 -37.70 -10.68 -30.58
C LEU A 641 -38.87 -11.67 -30.31
N ASP A 642 -38.60 -12.98 -30.29
CA ASP A 642 -39.62 -14.03 -30.24
C ASP A 642 -39.55 -14.92 -28.97
N ASP A 643 -38.69 -14.60 -27.99
CA ASP A 643 -38.48 -15.44 -26.80
C ASP A 643 -39.41 -15.10 -25.61
N ALA A 644 -39.90 -16.13 -24.91
CA ALA A 644 -40.57 -16.00 -23.61
C ALA A 644 -39.61 -15.38 -22.56
N SER A 645 -40.18 -14.78 -21.50
CA SER A 645 -39.45 -14.02 -20.46
C SER A 645 -38.25 -14.79 -19.90
N HIS A 646 -37.04 -14.43 -20.36
CA HIS A 646 -35.80 -14.91 -19.77
C HIS A 646 -35.57 -14.27 -18.39
N PRO A 647 -34.86 -14.97 -17.47
CA PRO A 647 -34.49 -14.41 -16.17
C PRO A 647 -33.64 -13.14 -16.36
N PRO A 648 -33.71 -12.18 -15.42
CA PRO A 648 -33.00 -10.92 -15.55
C PRO A 648 -31.48 -11.13 -15.61
N ASN A 649 -30.78 -10.36 -16.46
CA ASN A 649 -29.31 -10.37 -16.52
C ASN A 649 -28.72 -9.63 -15.31
N THR A 650 -28.75 -10.30 -14.16
CA THR A 650 -28.31 -9.74 -12.86
C THR A 650 -26.84 -9.31 -12.90
N ALA A 651 -26.00 -9.98 -13.70
CA ALA A 651 -24.61 -9.61 -13.92
C ALA A 651 -24.46 -8.25 -14.63
N ALA A 652 -25.21 -8.03 -15.71
CA ALA A 652 -25.18 -6.74 -16.41
C ALA A 652 -25.69 -5.60 -15.50
N ILE A 653 -26.82 -5.82 -14.80
CA ILE A 653 -27.40 -4.84 -13.89
C ILE A 653 -26.42 -4.51 -12.75
N ALA A 654 -25.82 -5.52 -12.11
CA ALA A 654 -24.84 -5.33 -11.04
C ALA A 654 -23.60 -4.56 -11.53
N GLY A 655 -23.11 -4.85 -12.74
CA GLY A 655 -22.00 -4.14 -13.36
C GLY A 655 -22.33 -2.67 -13.62
N LEU A 656 -23.53 -2.36 -14.10
CA LEU A 656 -23.99 -0.97 -14.30
C LEU A 656 -24.12 -0.20 -12.98
N ILE A 657 -24.66 -0.82 -11.93
CA ILE A 657 -24.76 -0.23 -10.59
C ILE A 657 -23.37 0.05 -10.01
N MET A 658 -22.44 -0.91 -10.09
CA MET A 658 -21.06 -0.69 -9.63
C MET A 658 -20.30 0.35 -10.47
N GLY A 659 -20.74 0.57 -11.72
CA GLY A 659 -20.22 1.63 -12.59
C GLY A 659 -20.81 3.01 -12.31
N SER A 660 -21.86 3.12 -11.48
CA SER A 660 -22.62 4.37 -11.29
C SER A 660 -21.84 5.42 -10.50
N PRO A 661 -22.17 6.73 -10.65
CA PRO A 661 -21.54 7.81 -9.89
C PRO A 661 -21.57 7.60 -8.36
N GLU A 662 -22.64 6.99 -7.84
CA GLU A 662 -22.80 6.68 -6.42
C GLU A 662 -21.79 5.66 -5.94
N PHE A 663 -21.54 4.59 -6.71
CA PHE A 663 -20.55 3.56 -6.35
C PHE A 663 -19.12 4.09 -6.45
N GLN A 664 -18.86 5.04 -7.36
CA GLN A 664 -17.57 5.70 -7.49
C GLN A 664 -17.20 6.59 -6.29
N ARG A 665 -18.18 6.91 -5.43
CA ARG A 665 -18.04 7.84 -4.32
C ARG A 665 -18.11 7.14 -2.96
N ARG A 666 -17.66 7.85 -1.92
CA ARG A 666 -17.69 7.39 -0.53
C ARG A 666 -17.86 8.55 0.45
#